data_AF-T1IU17-F1
#
_entry.id   AF-T1IU17-F1
#
_cell.length_a   1.000
_cell.length_b   1.000
_cell.length_c   1.000
_cell.angle_alpha   90.00
_cell.angle_beta   90.00
_cell.angle_gamma   90.00
#
_symmetry.space_group_name_H-M   'P 1'
#
loop_
_entity.id
_entity.type
_entity.pdbx_description
1 polymer ?
#
loop_
_entity_poly.entity_id
_entity_poly.type
_entity_poly.pdbx_seq_one_letter_code
_entity_poly.pdbx_strand_id
1 'polypeptide(L)'
;MAATRRDLEVDFTYSFVFRFERNFGFESAKDWMKANWNLTFVIVAFYLLLVFWGNHWMKSRQAFELRKPLAIWNMLLAIFSIAGACRCLPEITYSWKTHGFHHTVCNKHPYFDNQVTQFWAWIFSLSKVLELGDTAFIILRKRRLLFLHWYHHITVLVFTWFTWKHQVAVTRWFVAMNLIAHSAMYSYYSLKAMKVFIPRLISMSITTIQLLQMVVGLFVNVWALFSLIRKEKCSASFENIQFSLLMYDKFNWMKSYWKLSIIFVAVYLLLILLGRCWMSSRQSFDLRKPLFVWNSMLAAFSIVGTYRLYPEMISVWKTGGFHHTICKNQTYYTDPVTGFWCWLYVVSKMLELGDTMFIVLRKKPLVFLHWYHHAQLVLYCWYTYQHEVLAAARWFVLMNYAVHSVMYSYYALRAIQVVVPYPVAMAVTTAQIVQMLGGMLINYSVYSVMIRGEECGNSFRNLMTNFIMYLVFFFLFVQIFYNAYIRKLKKPLIVDNVFNLDYNFEDKHNWMKSHWRLSIIFTAIYLFLIFFGRRWMSTRPRLDLQKTLIAWNLMLATFSIAGTYHLLPEMISVWKTGGFHHTVCKNQTYFTDPTSGLWSWLFVMAKVLEFGDTIFIILPMKIAVPKPIAITITTMQILQMIISMFVNCYVYTSMKRGEECDNSFWNIQAYVRMSEKPIYLNSTKQAAMNQFSFEKNFDLDGKMLWLDNYWTLSFLFVTIYLILIYLGQRWMQTRPAYELRTTLAVWNWSLALFSIMGTSRILPQILNQVEEFGFEHTVCSPIFGKDNLIIPFWSWCFIMSKVIELGDTAFIILRKQKLIFLHWYHHVTVLVFSWYTTQQLFPIAVWFCLMNFAVHSVLYSYFALRAMKFKIPRPVAMTITIAQLLQMAGGLYVNWSAYSAISSGRHCDSKIGIIKISMFMYASYGLFPIAHVWGRLFGLSKVVELGDTAFIVLRKKKLTYWKVTFLFVVIYLLLIYFSQRWMQTRRAFKLRASLAVWNWSLALFSIFGVYRFLPAIISEWQTYGFEYTVCDNTEAVTNPMISFWACLFGFSKVVELGDTAFIVLRKKKLVFLHWYHHVTVLVYTWYSIQQCTPTCKWFILMNLMVHSVMYSYFALTAMKFKIPRSVAMAITTAQLLQMVGGLYVNWRAYGVIAGGRHCDTITWNIQMSLIMYASYWLLFAVLEELIVIKIFLKNSAEVDKASRWQYSVTVWYC
;
A
#
# COMPACT_ATOMS: atom_id res chain seq x y z
N MET A 1 40.53 9.78 66.51
CA MET A 1 39.35 9.39 67.29
C MET A 1 38.55 10.63 67.64
N ALA A 2 37.21 10.56 67.57
CA ALA A 2 36.22 11.57 67.95
C ALA A 2 36.00 12.79 67.02
N ALA A 3 35.32 12.59 65.87
CA ALA A 3 34.52 13.64 65.21
C ALA A 3 33.49 13.08 64.20
N THR A 4 32.69 12.07 64.57
CA THR A 4 31.63 11.53 63.69
C THR A 4 30.48 10.91 64.51
N ARG A 5 29.74 11.73 65.26
CA ARG A 5 28.38 11.40 65.72
C ARG A 5 27.67 12.65 66.24
N ARG A 6 26.92 13.31 65.36
CA ARG A 6 25.79 14.20 65.71
C ARG A 6 24.81 14.11 64.55
N ASP A 7 24.16 12.96 64.45
CA ASP A 7 22.83 12.91 63.86
C ASP A 7 21.93 13.78 64.75
N LEU A 8 21.32 14.81 64.17
CA LEU A 8 20.29 15.60 64.85
C LEU A 8 19.11 14.65 65.10
N GLU A 9 18.99 14.12 66.32
CA GLU A 9 17.76 13.48 66.80
C GLU A 9 16.66 14.54 66.86
N VAL A 10 15.66 14.41 65.98
CA VAL A 10 14.52 15.32 65.89
C VAL A 10 13.27 14.55 66.30
N ASP A 11 12.93 14.57 67.58
CA ASP A 11 11.74 13.90 68.12
C ASP A 11 10.50 14.80 68.02
N PHE A 12 9.71 14.59 66.97
CA PHE A 12 8.35 15.14 66.89
C PHE A 12 7.40 14.26 67.71
N THR A 13 6.95 14.76 68.86
CA THR A 13 6.01 14.04 69.76
C THR A 13 4.58 14.51 69.56
N TYR A 14 3.68 13.58 69.24
CA TYR A 14 2.25 13.85 69.15
C TYR A 14 1.65 14.02 70.55
N SER A 15 0.74 14.99 70.71
CA SER A 15 0.05 15.24 71.99
C SER A 15 -0.76 14.02 72.48
N PHE A 16 -1.23 13.16 71.58
CA PHE A 16 -1.92 11.91 71.93
C PHE A 16 -1.75 10.83 70.84
N VAL A 17 -1.25 9.65 71.21
CA VAL A 17 -1.00 8.50 70.33
C VAL A 17 -1.91 7.33 70.70
N PHE A 18 -2.70 6.81 69.75
CA PHE A 18 -3.59 5.68 70.00
C PHE A 18 -2.81 4.36 70.14
N ARG A 19 -3.36 3.41 70.91
CA ARG A 19 -2.73 2.09 71.15
C ARG A 19 -2.45 1.31 69.86
N PHE A 20 -3.33 1.43 68.86
CA PHE A 20 -3.14 0.76 67.55
C PHE A 20 -2.05 1.43 66.70
N GLU A 21 -1.84 2.74 66.83
CA GLU A 21 -0.76 3.46 66.13
C GLU A 21 0.61 3.07 66.72
N ARG A 22 0.68 2.97 68.05
CA ARG A 22 1.90 2.59 68.77
C ARG A 22 2.37 1.16 68.50
N ASN A 23 1.42 0.26 68.25
CA ASN A 23 1.70 -1.17 68.03
C ASN A 23 1.85 -1.53 66.54
N PHE A 24 2.00 -0.55 65.65
CA PHE A 24 2.07 -0.80 64.21
C PHE A 24 3.44 -1.36 63.78
N GLY A 25 3.42 -2.57 63.20
CA GLY A 25 4.62 -3.25 62.69
C GLY A 25 5.01 -2.78 61.28
N PHE A 26 5.80 -1.70 61.19
CA PHE A 26 6.21 -1.10 59.92
C PHE A 26 6.93 -2.05 58.96
N GLU A 27 7.90 -2.83 59.44
CA GLU A 27 8.66 -3.75 58.60
C GLU A 27 7.78 -4.88 58.04
N SER A 28 6.87 -5.44 58.85
CA SER A 28 5.90 -6.44 58.38
C SER A 28 4.96 -5.87 57.31
N ALA A 29 4.47 -4.64 57.48
CA ALA A 29 3.59 -3.99 56.50
C ALA A 29 4.32 -3.66 55.19
N LYS A 30 5.58 -3.23 55.28
CA LYS A 30 6.47 -2.94 54.15
C LYS A 30 6.80 -4.20 53.35
N ASP A 31 7.13 -5.30 54.02
CA ASP A 31 7.42 -6.57 53.35
C ASP A 31 6.18 -7.16 52.69
N TRP A 32 5.02 -7.06 53.34
CA TRP A 32 3.74 -7.43 52.72
C TRP A 32 3.47 -6.62 51.45
N MET A 33 3.66 -5.29 51.48
CA MET A 33 3.44 -4.45 50.29
C MET A 33 4.45 -4.72 49.17
N LYS A 34 5.69 -5.08 49.50
CA LYS A 34 6.72 -5.49 48.53
C LYS A 34 6.37 -6.82 47.86
N ALA A 35 6.02 -7.83 48.65
CA ALA A 35 5.66 -9.16 48.16
C ALA A 35 4.41 -9.11 47.26
N ASN A 36 3.44 -8.25 47.61
CA ASN A 36 2.17 -8.14 46.91
C ASN A 36 2.13 -6.98 45.90
N TRP A 37 3.26 -6.48 45.41
CA TRP A 37 3.30 -5.41 44.39
C TRP A 37 2.47 -5.75 43.14
N ASN A 38 2.51 -7.00 42.69
CA ASN A 38 1.76 -7.47 41.52
C ASN A 38 0.23 -7.41 41.71
N LEU A 39 -0.25 -7.40 42.97
CA LEU A 39 -1.68 -7.30 43.30
C LEU A 39 -2.27 -5.97 42.80
N THR A 40 -1.47 -4.90 42.72
CA THR A 40 -1.91 -3.60 42.21
C THR A 40 -2.40 -3.69 40.76
N PHE A 41 -1.68 -4.41 39.90
CA PHE A 41 -2.05 -4.60 38.49
C PHE A 41 -3.28 -5.50 38.35
N VAL A 42 -3.42 -6.51 39.20
CA VAL A 42 -4.60 -7.38 39.26
C VAL A 42 -5.84 -6.57 39.65
N ILE A 43 -5.75 -5.72 40.68
CA ILE A 43 -6.82 -4.82 41.10
C ILE A 43 -7.19 -3.84 39.98
N VAL A 44 -6.20 -3.27 39.27
CA VAL A 44 -6.43 -2.39 38.12
C VAL A 44 -7.14 -3.12 36.98
N ALA A 45 -6.77 -4.37 36.69
CA ALA A 45 -7.45 -5.18 35.67
C ALA A 45 -8.92 -5.43 36.04
N PHE A 46 -9.21 -5.80 37.29
CA PHE A 46 -10.59 -5.95 37.78
C PHE A 46 -11.36 -4.63 37.76
N TYR A 47 -10.74 -3.53 38.14
CA TYR A 47 -11.34 -2.20 38.07
C TYR A 47 -11.69 -1.80 36.63
N LEU A 48 -10.78 -2.04 35.66
CA LEU A 48 -11.06 -1.80 34.25
C LEU A 48 -12.18 -2.69 33.72
N LEU A 49 -12.23 -3.96 34.14
CA LEU A 49 -13.35 -4.84 33.85
C LEU A 49 -14.65 -4.26 34.41
N LEU A 50 -14.69 -3.81 35.67
CA LEU A 50 -15.85 -3.14 36.27
C LEU A 50 -16.26 -1.88 35.49
N VAL A 51 -15.30 -1.07 35.04
CA VAL A 51 -15.54 0.14 34.24
C VAL A 51 -16.17 -0.19 32.88
N PHE A 52 -15.60 -1.14 32.13
CA PHE A 52 -16.07 -1.44 30.77
C PHE A 52 -17.29 -2.37 30.76
N TRP A 53 -17.23 -3.45 31.52
CA TRP A 53 -18.32 -4.42 31.66
C TRP A 53 -19.49 -3.82 32.42
N GLY A 54 -19.27 -3.14 33.55
CA GLY A 54 -20.34 -2.50 34.32
C GLY A 54 -21.09 -1.44 33.52
N ASN A 55 -20.36 -0.61 32.74
CA ASN A 55 -21.01 0.32 31.81
C ASN A 55 -21.74 -0.37 30.65
N HIS A 56 -21.32 -1.56 30.22
CA HIS A 56 -22.05 -2.34 29.21
C HIS A 56 -23.32 -2.96 29.81
N TRP A 57 -23.20 -3.60 30.96
CA TRP A 57 -24.27 -4.28 31.68
C TRP A 57 -25.40 -3.33 32.11
N MET A 58 -25.06 -2.11 32.54
CA MET A 58 -26.06 -1.10 32.90
C MET A 58 -26.77 -0.46 31.70
N LYS A 59 -26.36 -0.70 30.43
CA LYS A 59 -27.03 -0.09 29.26
C LYS A 59 -28.50 -0.48 29.14
N SER A 60 -28.83 -1.74 29.39
CA SER A 60 -30.18 -2.31 29.24
C SER A 60 -31.05 -2.21 30.50
N ARG A 61 -30.51 -1.81 31.65
CA ARG A 61 -31.22 -1.75 32.95
C ARG A 61 -31.60 -0.33 33.33
N GLN A 62 -32.51 -0.09 34.28
CA GLN A 62 -32.79 1.25 34.81
C GLN A 62 -31.73 1.71 35.82
N ALA A 63 -31.61 3.02 36.08
CA ALA A 63 -30.63 3.55 37.03
C ALA A 63 -31.07 3.28 38.47
N PHE A 64 -30.16 2.78 39.32
CA PHE A 64 -30.45 2.54 40.73
C PHE A 64 -30.44 3.84 41.55
N GLU A 65 -31.39 4.00 42.46
CA GLU A 65 -31.43 5.14 43.39
C GLU A 65 -30.60 4.88 44.66
N LEU A 66 -29.27 4.85 44.50
CA LEU A 66 -28.33 4.58 45.60
C LEU A 66 -27.97 5.82 46.43
N ARG A 67 -28.91 6.74 46.66
CA ARG A 67 -28.61 8.03 47.32
C ARG A 67 -28.18 7.87 48.79
N LYS A 68 -28.92 7.10 49.60
CA LYS A 68 -28.58 6.87 51.02
C LYS A 68 -27.25 6.11 51.17
N PRO A 69 -27.01 4.98 50.46
CA PRO A 69 -25.71 4.31 50.50
C PRO A 69 -24.55 5.21 50.06
N LEU A 70 -24.75 6.04 49.03
CA LEU A 70 -23.73 6.97 48.56
C LEU A 70 -23.45 8.10 49.57
N ALA A 71 -24.46 8.59 50.29
CA ALA A 71 -24.26 9.60 51.33
C ALA A 71 -23.42 9.04 52.49
N ILE A 72 -23.75 7.82 52.95
CA ILE A 72 -23.01 7.09 53.99
C ILE A 72 -21.57 6.83 53.54
N TRP A 73 -21.39 6.32 52.31
CA TRP A 73 -20.08 6.04 51.73
C TRP A 73 -19.17 7.28 51.69
N ASN A 74 -19.67 8.40 51.15
CA ASN A 74 -18.89 9.65 51.12
C ASN A 74 -18.64 10.21 52.53
N MET A 75 -19.55 10.01 53.48
CA MET A 75 -19.36 10.45 54.87
C MET A 75 -18.22 9.67 55.55
N LEU A 76 -18.15 8.35 55.33
CA LEU A 76 -17.07 7.51 55.86
C LEU A 76 -15.71 7.90 55.26
N LEU A 77 -15.65 8.14 53.95
CA LEU A 77 -14.42 8.61 53.28
C LEU A 77 -14.01 10.02 53.74
N ALA A 78 -14.98 10.89 54.04
CA ALA A 78 -14.71 12.20 54.60
C ALA A 78 -14.11 12.11 56.01
N ILE A 79 -14.71 11.32 56.91
CA ILE A 79 -14.20 11.10 58.28
C ILE A 79 -12.78 10.53 58.25
N PHE A 80 -12.53 9.52 57.41
CA PHE A 80 -11.20 8.95 57.21
C PHE A 80 -10.18 10.01 56.75
N SER A 81 -10.55 10.82 55.76
CA SER A 81 -9.67 11.86 55.21
C SER A 81 -9.38 12.98 56.21
N ILE A 82 -10.36 13.37 57.02
CA ILE A 82 -10.20 14.36 58.10
C ILE A 82 -9.27 13.81 59.18
N ALA A 83 -9.50 12.59 59.64
CA ALA A 83 -8.66 11.96 60.67
C ALA A 83 -7.21 11.83 60.20
N GLY A 84 -6.99 11.40 58.95
CA GLY A 84 -5.65 11.35 58.36
C GLY A 84 -5.00 12.73 58.20
N ALA A 85 -5.75 13.75 57.76
CA ALA A 85 -5.23 15.12 57.64
C ALA A 85 -4.80 15.68 59.01
N CYS A 86 -5.62 15.50 60.04
CA CYS A 86 -5.30 15.94 61.41
C CYS A 86 -4.06 15.25 61.99
N ARG A 87 -3.70 14.06 61.51
CA ARG A 87 -2.55 13.28 61.98
C ARG A 87 -1.27 13.57 61.16
N CYS A 88 -1.39 13.80 59.85
CA CYS A 88 -0.24 14.07 58.98
C CYS A 88 0.17 15.57 58.93
N LEU A 89 -0.78 16.50 59.11
CA LEU A 89 -0.50 17.95 58.99
C LEU A 89 0.38 18.54 60.11
N PRO A 90 0.25 18.11 61.39
CA PRO A 90 1.14 18.60 62.46
C PRO A 90 2.61 18.26 62.22
N GLU A 91 2.90 17.07 61.71
CA GLU A 91 4.29 16.64 61.45
C GLU A 91 4.93 17.46 60.32
N ILE A 92 4.23 17.63 59.18
CA ILE A 92 4.79 18.39 58.05
C ILE A 92 4.97 19.88 58.38
N THR A 93 4.07 20.45 59.19
CA THR A 93 4.17 21.86 59.62
C THR A 93 5.29 22.07 60.64
N TYR A 94 5.48 21.13 61.57
CA TYR A 94 6.63 21.13 62.48
C TYR A 94 7.94 21.03 61.70
N SER A 95 8.05 20.02 60.82
CA SER A 95 9.24 19.80 59.99
C SER A 95 9.57 20.98 59.08
N TRP A 96 8.56 21.66 58.51
CA TRP A 96 8.77 22.89 57.72
C TRP A 96 9.33 24.02 58.61
N LYS A 97 8.67 24.32 59.74
CA LYS A 97 9.03 25.47 60.58
C LYS A 97 10.41 25.34 61.21
N THR A 98 10.81 24.12 61.58
CA THR A 98 12.05 23.87 62.31
C THR A 98 13.25 23.64 61.41
N HIS A 99 13.08 22.94 60.28
CA HIS A 99 14.21 22.49 59.43
C HIS A 99 14.14 23.04 57.99
N GLY A 100 13.11 23.82 57.67
CA GLY A 100 12.93 24.42 56.36
C GLY A 100 12.36 23.47 55.30
N PHE A 101 12.01 24.05 54.14
CA PHE A 101 11.31 23.33 53.07
C PHE A 101 12.13 22.16 52.49
N HIS A 102 13.43 22.35 52.25
CA HIS A 102 14.31 21.30 51.71
C HIS A 102 14.27 20.02 52.56
N HIS A 103 14.27 20.17 53.88
CA HIS A 103 14.20 19.06 54.81
C HIS A 103 12.91 18.24 54.65
N THR A 104 11.77 18.91 54.49
CA THR A 104 10.46 18.24 54.31
C THR A 104 10.36 17.43 53.01
N VAL A 105 11.15 17.78 52.01
CA VAL A 105 11.12 17.17 50.67
C VAL A 105 12.13 16.04 50.55
N CYS A 106 13.33 16.23 51.10
CA CYS A 106 14.48 15.37 50.85
C CYS A 106 14.85 14.44 52.00
N ASN A 107 14.39 14.67 53.24
CA ASN A 107 14.74 13.81 54.37
C ASN A 107 13.59 12.88 54.78
N LYS A 108 13.93 11.59 55.01
CA LYS A 108 12.99 10.56 55.47
C LYS A 108 12.61 10.75 56.94
N HIS A 109 13.56 11.24 57.75
CA HIS A 109 13.36 11.53 59.17
C HIS A 109 12.62 12.86 59.36
N PRO A 110 11.69 12.99 60.33
CA PRO A 110 11.13 11.94 61.21
C PRO A 110 9.92 11.18 60.63
N TYR A 111 9.51 11.46 59.38
CA TYR A 111 8.27 10.95 58.80
C TYR A 111 8.17 9.43 58.66
N PHE A 112 9.28 8.76 58.36
CA PHE A 112 9.33 7.29 58.31
C PHE A 112 9.85 6.67 59.61
N ASP A 113 10.08 7.46 60.65
CA ASP A 113 10.58 6.99 61.96
C ASP A 113 9.49 7.06 63.03
N ASN A 114 8.49 7.93 62.84
CA ASN A 114 7.32 8.03 63.73
C ASN A 114 6.23 7.01 63.38
N GLN A 115 5.84 6.17 64.35
CA GLN A 115 4.85 5.10 64.18
C GLN A 115 3.46 5.62 63.75
N VAL A 116 3.10 6.83 64.16
CA VAL A 116 1.82 7.46 63.79
C VAL A 116 1.78 7.78 62.30
N THR A 117 2.80 8.46 61.77
CA THR A 117 2.85 8.80 60.33
C THR A 117 3.00 7.57 59.45
N GLN A 118 3.74 6.55 59.91
CA GLN A 118 3.84 5.27 59.21
C GLN A 118 2.47 4.59 59.08
N PHE A 119 1.71 4.48 60.17
CA PHE A 119 0.38 3.87 60.13
C PHE A 119 -0.56 4.62 59.19
N TRP A 120 -0.61 5.95 59.29
CA TRP A 120 -1.52 6.77 58.47
C TRP A 120 -1.14 6.80 56.98
N ALA A 121 0.14 6.74 56.65
CA ALA A 121 0.58 6.68 55.26
C ALA A 121 0.40 5.28 54.63
N TRP A 122 0.50 4.21 55.44
CA TRP A 122 0.17 2.85 55.02
C TRP A 122 -1.32 2.69 54.73
N ILE A 123 -2.19 3.09 55.68
CA ILE A 123 -3.64 2.98 55.50
C ILE A 123 -4.14 3.92 54.39
N PHE A 124 -3.50 5.08 54.19
CA PHE A 124 -3.74 5.94 53.03
C PHE A 124 -3.47 5.20 51.71
N SER A 125 -2.38 4.45 51.61
CA SER A 125 -2.06 3.70 50.39
C SER A 125 -3.10 2.61 50.09
N LEU A 126 -3.62 1.96 51.13
CA LEU A 126 -4.72 0.97 51.00
C LEU A 126 -6.07 1.62 50.68
N SER A 127 -6.33 2.82 51.19
CA SER A 127 -7.58 3.55 50.95
C SER A 127 -7.85 3.79 49.46
N LYS A 128 -6.80 3.85 48.62
CA LYS A 128 -6.93 4.01 47.17
C LYS A 128 -7.62 2.84 46.47
N VAL A 129 -7.57 1.64 47.06
CA VAL A 129 -8.37 0.50 46.61
C VAL A 129 -9.84 0.70 46.96
N LEU A 130 -10.15 1.20 48.15
CA LEU A 130 -11.53 1.48 48.58
C LEU A 130 -12.15 2.61 47.75
N GLU A 131 -11.40 3.68 47.46
CA GLU A 131 -11.86 4.81 46.63
C GLU A 131 -12.29 4.40 45.21
N LEU A 132 -11.88 3.22 44.72
CA LEU A 132 -12.38 2.67 43.44
C LEU A 132 -13.90 2.40 43.47
N GLY A 133 -14.48 2.23 44.65
CA GLY A 133 -15.92 2.08 44.85
C GLY A 133 -16.74 3.28 44.36
N ASP A 134 -16.16 4.48 44.32
CA ASP A 134 -16.82 5.69 43.79
C ASP A 134 -17.25 5.50 42.33
N THR A 135 -16.41 4.81 41.56
CA THR A 135 -16.68 4.48 40.16
C THR A 135 -17.86 3.52 40.01
N ALA A 136 -18.00 2.55 40.92
CA ALA A 136 -19.13 1.63 40.92
C ALA A 136 -20.46 2.36 41.16
N PHE A 137 -20.52 3.28 42.14
CA PHE A 137 -21.71 4.11 42.37
C PHE A 137 -22.06 5.01 41.17
N ILE A 138 -21.07 5.55 40.47
CA ILE A 138 -21.29 6.36 39.26
C ILE A 138 -21.93 5.52 38.15
N ILE A 139 -21.42 4.30 37.93
CA ILE A 139 -21.90 3.36 36.89
C ILE A 139 -23.32 2.89 37.22
N LEU A 140 -23.59 2.44 38.44
CA LEU A 140 -24.91 1.94 38.87
C LEU A 140 -26.00 3.03 38.82
N ARG A 141 -25.63 4.30 38.99
CA ARG A 141 -26.53 5.46 38.86
C ARG A 141 -26.65 6.00 37.44
N LYS A 142 -26.04 5.33 36.43
CA LYS A 142 -25.96 5.78 35.03
C LYS A 142 -25.43 7.20 34.85
N ARG A 143 -24.52 7.64 35.73
CA ARG A 143 -23.85 8.93 35.57
C ARG A 143 -22.64 8.75 34.66
N ARG A 144 -22.31 9.79 33.88
CA ARG A 144 -21.20 9.73 32.92
C ARG A 144 -19.88 9.63 33.67
N LEU A 145 -19.20 8.48 33.55
CA LEU A 145 -17.85 8.30 34.05
C LEU A 145 -16.87 9.12 33.19
N LEU A 146 -16.15 10.06 33.79
CA LEU A 146 -15.17 10.91 33.10
C LEU A 146 -13.85 10.15 32.92
N PHE A 147 -13.19 10.35 31.77
CA PHE A 147 -11.89 9.75 31.48
C PHE A 147 -10.84 10.07 32.55
N LEU A 148 -10.74 11.35 32.91
CA LEU A 148 -9.80 11.83 33.92
C LEU A 148 -10.00 11.13 35.28
N HIS A 149 -11.24 10.81 35.65
CA HIS A 149 -11.55 10.17 36.93
C HIS A 149 -10.99 8.74 37.00
N TRP A 150 -11.38 7.85 36.09
CA TRP A 150 -10.91 6.46 36.15
C TRP A 150 -9.41 6.34 35.82
N TYR A 151 -8.85 7.22 34.98
CA TYR A 151 -7.42 7.31 34.75
C TYR A 151 -6.65 7.73 36.02
N HIS A 152 -7.11 8.79 36.70
CA HIS A 152 -6.53 9.26 37.95
C HIS A 152 -6.52 8.16 39.02
N HIS A 153 -7.64 7.47 39.24
CA HIS A 153 -7.73 6.41 40.25
C HIS A 153 -6.78 5.23 39.98
N ILE A 154 -6.55 4.85 38.71
CA ILE A 154 -5.55 3.84 38.35
C ILE A 154 -4.13 4.33 38.64
N THR A 155 -3.80 5.54 38.16
CA THR A 155 -2.44 6.07 38.29
C THR A 155 -2.04 6.33 39.74
N VAL A 156 -2.94 6.87 40.57
CA VAL A 156 -2.67 7.14 41.98
C VAL A 156 -2.49 5.84 42.76
N LEU A 157 -3.29 4.79 42.52
CA LEU A 157 -3.15 3.49 43.19
C LEU A 157 -1.77 2.86 42.93
N VAL A 158 -1.32 2.85 41.68
CA VAL A 158 -0.01 2.29 41.30
C VAL A 158 1.12 3.15 41.88
N PHE A 159 0.97 4.47 41.85
CA PHE A 159 1.97 5.41 42.34
C PHE A 159 2.15 5.37 43.87
N THR A 160 1.07 5.32 44.65
CA THR A 160 1.15 5.28 46.12
C THR A 160 1.79 3.97 46.60
N TRP A 161 1.46 2.85 45.96
CA TRP A 161 2.05 1.56 46.31
C TRP A 161 3.55 1.48 45.94
N PHE A 162 3.95 2.12 44.85
CA PHE A 162 5.34 2.20 44.41
C PHE A 162 6.19 3.07 45.35
N THR A 163 5.70 4.28 45.64
CA THR A 163 6.42 5.23 46.50
C THR A 163 6.57 4.74 47.94
N TRP A 164 5.61 3.94 48.42
CA TRP A 164 5.73 3.24 49.71
C TRP A 164 6.83 2.19 49.72
N LYS A 165 6.88 1.33 48.69
CA LYS A 165 7.92 0.30 48.52
C LYS A 165 9.34 0.89 48.62
N HIS A 166 9.55 2.09 48.07
CA HIS A 166 10.85 2.75 48.00
C HIS A 166 11.10 3.81 49.09
N GLN A 167 10.16 4.02 50.03
CA GLN A 167 10.28 4.95 51.18
C GLN A 167 10.78 6.35 50.77
N VAL A 168 10.07 6.99 49.85
CA VAL A 168 10.45 8.31 49.32
C VAL A 168 9.94 9.42 50.25
N ALA A 169 10.82 10.33 50.70
CA ALA A 169 10.45 11.45 51.59
C ALA A 169 9.36 12.37 51.00
N VAL A 170 9.40 12.57 49.68
CA VAL A 170 8.42 13.35 48.90
C VAL A 170 6.97 12.88 49.13
N THR A 171 6.75 11.61 49.47
CA THR A 171 5.43 11.03 49.77
C THR A 171 4.69 11.79 50.88
N ARG A 172 5.41 12.39 51.84
CA ARG A 172 4.85 13.22 52.92
C ARG A 172 3.93 14.33 52.40
N TRP A 173 4.40 15.04 51.38
CA TRP A 173 3.64 16.10 50.72
C TRP A 173 2.42 15.56 50.00
N PHE A 174 2.59 14.47 49.23
CA PHE A 174 1.51 13.84 48.46
C PHE A 174 0.37 13.32 49.33
N VAL A 175 0.69 12.70 50.47
CA VAL A 175 -0.29 12.19 51.43
C VAL A 175 -1.04 13.35 52.08
N ALA A 176 -0.33 14.34 52.62
CA ALA A 176 -0.94 15.46 53.34
C ALA A 176 -1.89 16.27 52.46
N MET A 177 -1.46 16.66 51.25
CA MET A 177 -2.28 17.46 50.35
C MET A 177 -3.51 16.70 49.83
N ASN A 178 -3.37 15.40 49.58
CA ASN A 178 -4.49 14.57 49.13
C ASN A 178 -5.55 14.41 50.22
N LEU A 179 -5.14 14.14 51.46
CA LEU A 179 -6.05 14.03 52.60
C LEU A 179 -6.81 15.34 52.86
N ILE A 180 -6.15 16.49 52.73
CA ILE A 180 -6.82 17.81 52.84
C ILE A 180 -7.85 17.99 51.72
N ALA A 181 -7.48 17.73 50.46
CA ALA A 181 -8.41 17.89 49.35
C ALA A 181 -9.60 16.89 49.40
N HIS A 182 -9.33 15.64 49.79
CA HIS A 182 -10.34 14.59 49.91
C HIS A 182 -11.28 14.85 51.10
N SER A 183 -10.78 15.42 52.21
CA SER A 183 -11.63 15.84 53.33
C SER A 183 -12.69 16.86 52.89
N ALA A 184 -12.32 17.87 52.11
CA ALA A 184 -13.24 18.89 51.61
C ALA A 184 -14.19 18.35 50.53
N MET A 185 -13.67 17.55 49.59
CA MET A 185 -14.44 16.99 48.48
C MET A 185 -15.50 15.98 48.96
N TYR A 186 -15.13 15.02 49.80
CA TYR A 186 -16.06 13.99 50.25
C TYR A 186 -17.12 14.55 51.20
N SER A 187 -16.76 15.52 52.05
CA SER A 187 -17.74 16.26 52.88
C SER A 187 -18.79 16.97 52.01
N TYR A 188 -18.35 17.64 50.94
CA TYR A 188 -19.25 18.25 49.97
C TYR A 188 -20.16 17.24 49.26
N TYR A 189 -19.63 16.10 48.83
CA TYR A 189 -20.43 15.07 48.16
C TYR A 189 -21.43 14.39 49.09
N SER A 190 -21.09 14.19 50.37
CA SER A 190 -22.01 13.67 51.38
C SER A 190 -23.18 14.64 51.60
N LEU A 191 -22.90 15.92 51.86
CA LEU A 191 -23.93 16.95 52.05
C LEU A 191 -24.83 17.14 50.82
N LYS A 192 -24.24 17.06 49.62
CA LYS A 192 -24.99 17.11 48.35
C LYS A 192 -25.86 15.87 48.13
N ALA A 193 -25.42 14.70 48.56
CA ALA A 193 -26.22 13.47 48.53
C ALA A 193 -27.39 13.53 49.52
N MET A 194 -27.25 14.26 50.64
CA MET A 194 -28.30 14.57 51.62
C MET A 194 -29.26 15.70 51.20
N LYS A 195 -29.09 16.29 50.00
CA LYS A 195 -29.86 17.42 49.47
C LYS A 195 -29.73 18.74 50.25
N VAL A 196 -28.62 18.93 50.97
CA VAL A 196 -28.31 20.23 51.58
C VAL A 196 -27.95 21.24 50.48
N PHE A 197 -28.51 22.46 50.55
CA PHE A 197 -28.16 23.53 49.62
C PHE A 197 -26.79 24.11 49.99
N ILE A 198 -25.84 24.04 49.05
CA ILE A 198 -24.47 24.51 49.27
C ILE A 198 -24.16 25.61 48.26
N PRO A 199 -23.69 26.80 48.70
CA PRO A 199 -23.30 27.88 47.82
C PRO A 199 -22.26 27.47 46.77
N ARG A 200 -22.37 28.05 45.57
CA ARG A 200 -21.46 27.80 44.45
C ARG A 200 -20.00 28.11 44.79
N LEU A 201 -19.75 29.08 45.68
CA LEU A 201 -18.42 29.46 46.15
C LEU A 201 -17.66 28.29 46.79
N ILE A 202 -18.34 27.44 47.56
CA ILE A 202 -17.73 26.27 48.20
C ILE A 202 -17.31 25.24 47.13
N SER A 203 -18.16 25.02 46.13
CA SER A 203 -17.82 24.11 45.01
C SER A 203 -16.63 24.61 44.18
N MET A 204 -16.52 25.92 43.98
CA MET A 204 -15.37 26.53 43.30
C MET A 204 -14.10 26.39 44.14
N SER A 205 -14.21 26.59 45.46
CA SER A 205 -13.07 26.46 46.39
C SER A 205 -12.49 25.04 46.40
N ILE A 206 -13.34 24.01 46.35
CA ILE A 206 -12.88 22.61 46.26
C ILE A 206 -12.11 22.36 44.97
N THR A 207 -12.60 22.86 43.83
CA THR A 207 -11.90 22.72 42.55
C THR A 207 -10.56 23.48 42.57
N THR A 208 -10.51 24.66 43.19
CA THR A 208 -9.26 25.41 43.38
C THR A 208 -8.25 24.63 44.24
N ILE A 209 -8.68 24.01 45.34
CA ILE A 209 -7.81 23.18 46.19
C ILE A 209 -7.26 21.98 45.42
N GLN A 210 -8.09 21.33 44.59
CA GLN A 210 -7.67 20.19 43.76
C GLN A 210 -6.65 20.60 42.68
N LEU A 211 -6.82 21.77 42.08
CA LEU A 211 -5.85 22.29 41.11
C LEU A 211 -4.54 22.69 41.80
N LEU A 212 -4.63 23.32 42.97
CA LEU A 212 -3.47 23.69 43.77
C LEU A 212 -2.65 22.45 44.19
N GLN A 213 -3.32 21.35 44.55
CA GLN A 213 -2.68 20.07 44.86
C GLN A 213 -1.76 19.58 43.72
N MET A 214 -2.17 19.76 42.45
CA MET A 214 -1.38 19.35 41.30
C MET A 214 -0.17 20.27 41.08
N VAL A 215 -0.32 21.57 41.31
CA VAL A 215 0.76 22.56 41.20
C VAL A 215 1.81 22.34 42.30
N VAL A 216 1.38 22.13 43.54
CA VAL A 216 2.27 21.87 44.68
C VAL A 216 2.99 20.53 44.50
N GLY A 217 2.29 19.47 44.07
CA GLY A 217 2.92 18.18 43.77
C GLY A 217 3.98 18.25 42.68
N LEU A 218 3.80 19.10 41.66
CA LEU A 218 4.82 19.35 40.63
C LEU A 218 6.02 20.11 41.21
N PHE A 219 5.77 21.16 41.98
CA PHE A 219 6.81 21.98 42.60
C PHE A 219 7.73 21.16 43.51
N VAL A 220 7.16 20.32 44.39
CA VAL A 220 7.93 19.47 45.31
C VAL A 220 8.83 18.47 44.57
N ASN A 221 8.34 17.86 43.49
CA ASN A 221 9.15 16.94 42.67
C ASN A 221 10.27 17.65 41.90
N VAL A 222 10.00 18.84 41.35
CA VAL A 222 11.02 19.66 40.67
C VAL A 222 12.10 20.10 41.66
N TRP A 223 11.70 20.46 42.88
CA TRP A 223 12.63 20.80 43.96
C TRP A 223 13.52 19.61 44.34
N ALA A 224 12.93 18.43 44.53
CA ALA A 224 13.68 17.21 44.83
C ALA A 224 14.69 16.85 43.70
N LEU A 225 14.30 17.05 42.44
CA LEU A 225 15.19 16.87 41.28
C LEU A 225 16.35 17.87 41.31
N PHE A 226 16.08 19.13 41.60
CA PHE A 226 17.10 20.18 41.62
C PHE A 226 18.12 19.95 42.74
N SER A 227 17.67 19.51 43.91
CA SER A 227 18.56 19.11 45.02
C SER A 227 19.43 17.90 44.66
N LEU A 228 18.88 16.90 43.93
CA LEU A 228 19.71 15.81 43.40
C LEU A 228 20.76 16.29 42.38
N ILE A 229 20.41 17.22 41.49
CA ILE A 229 21.34 17.79 40.50
C ILE A 229 22.48 18.56 41.18
N ARG A 230 22.18 19.25 42.28
CA ARG A 230 23.17 19.95 43.11
C ARG A 230 24.01 19.03 43.99
N LYS A 231 23.82 17.71 43.89
CA LYS A 231 24.47 16.68 44.74
C LYS A 231 24.18 16.85 46.24
N GLU A 232 23.07 17.49 46.59
CA GLU A 232 22.59 17.57 47.97
C GLU A 232 22.02 16.20 48.39
N LYS A 233 22.17 15.81 49.66
CA LYS A 233 21.64 14.54 50.17
C LYS A 233 20.11 14.57 50.10
N CYS A 234 19.52 13.76 49.23
CA CYS A 234 18.08 13.63 49.09
C CYS A 234 17.68 12.15 49.04
N SER A 235 16.64 11.79 49.78
CA SER A 235 16.17 10.40 49.90
C SER A 235 15.41 9.91 48.67
N ALA A 236 15.06 10.82 47.77
CA ALA A 236 14.46 10.48 46.49
C ALA A 236 15.55 9.95 45.56
N SER A 237 15.34 8.79 44.95
CA SER A 237 16.27 8.26 43.94
C SER A 237 15.95 8.86 42.57
N PHE A 238 16.94 8.88 41.67
CA PHE A 238 16.69 9.22 40.27
C PHE A 238 15.58 8.35 39.69
N GLU A 239 15.50 7.04 40.01
CA GLU A 239 14.40 6.16 39.58
C GLU A 239 13.03 6.55 40.14
N ASN A 240 12.97 7.00 41.40
CA ASN A 240 11.73 7.45 42.06
C ASN A 240 11.26 8.80 41.52
N ILE A 241 12.20 9.71 41.26
CA ILE A 241 11.96 10.97 40.58
C ILE A 241 11.72 10.71 39.09
N GLN A 242 12.24 9.66 38.48
CA GLN A 242 11.93 9.24 37.10
C GLN A 242 10.64 8.44 37.02
N PHE A 243 10.08 7.94 38.12
CA PHE A 243 8.75 7.31 38.18
C PHE A 243 7.67 8.34 38.58
N SER A 244 7.99 9.28 39.48
CA SER A 244 7.14 10.44 39.80
C SER A 244 7.18 11.47 38.66
N LEU A 245 8.37 11.69 38.10
CA LEU A 245 8.58 12.16 36.74
C LEU A 245 8.78 10.96 35.81
N LEU A 246 7.86 9.98 35.71
CA LEU A 246 7.77 9.10 34.50
C LEU A 246 7.23 9.88 33.28
N MET A 247 7.64 11.14 33.28
CA MET A 247 7.71 12.22 32.33
C MET A 247 9.19 12.67 32.14
N TYR A 248 10.23 11.99 32.67
CA TYR A 248 11.62 12.47 32.64
C TYR A 248 12.83 11.50 32.76
N ASP A 249 12.75 10.15 32.77
CA ASP A 249 13.83 9.35 32.13
C ASP A 249 13.57 9.23 30.63
N LYS A 250 13.54 10.39 30.00
CA LYS A 250 13.05 10.61 28.64
C LYS A 250 13.73 9.70 27.64
N PHE A 251 15.02 9.51 27.85
CA PHE A 251 15.88 8.83 26.91
C PHE A 251 15.90 7.33 27.20
N ASN A 252 16.14 6.89 28.45
CA ASN A 252 16.20 5.45 28.72
C ASN A 252 14.81 4.81 28.77
N TRP A 253 13.76 5.51 29.22
CA TRP A 253 12.40 4.99 29.13
C TRP A 253 11.95 4.86 27.67
N MET A 254 12.15 5.89 26.84
CA MET A 254 11.78 5.76 25.43
C MET A 254 12.62 4.73 24.68
N LYS A 255 13.89 4.53 25.07
CA LYS A 255 14.78 3.49 24.54
C LYS A 255 14.38 2.08 24.99
N SER A 256 14.00 1.90 26.25
CA SER A 256 13.57 0.60 26.80
C SER A 256 12.17 0.20 26.34
N TYR A 257 11.30 1.18 26.05
CA TYR A 257 9.89 0.96 25.74
C TYR A 257 9.45 1.46 24.36
N TRP A 258 10.35 1.56 23.38
CA TRP A 258 10.00 2.02 22.03
C TRP A 258 8.90 1.18 21.35
N LYS A 259 8.81 -0.11 21.68
CA LYS A 259 7.74 -1.01 21.22
C LYS A 259 6.34 -0.54 21.63
N LEU A 260 6.22 0.31 22.67
CA LEU A 260 4.96 0.96 23.05
C LEU A 260 4.39 1.84 21.93
N SER A 261 5.23 2.44 21.07
CA SER A 261 4.76 3.23 19.91
C SER A 261 3.89 2.38 18.97
N ILE A 262 4.23 1.11 18.76
CA ILE A 262 3.46 0.15 17.97
C ILE A 262 2.11 -0.11 18.65
N ILE A 263 2.13 -0.29 19.98
CA ILE A 263 0.92 -0.50 20.78
C ILE A 263 0.02 0.74 20.74
N PHE A 264 0.57 1.95 20.88
CA PHE A 264 -0.18 3.20 20.79
C PHE A 264 -0.83 3.37 19.41
N VAL A 265 -0.12 3.06 18.33
CA VAL A 265 -0.70 3.09 16.97
C VAL A 265 -1.77 2.02 16.80
N ALA A 266 -1.57 0.80 17.32
CA ALA A 266 -2.56 -0.27 17.26
C ALA A 266 -3.85 0.12 18.02
N VAL A 267 -3.71 0.67 19.23
CA VAL A 267 -4.82 1.20 20.05
C VAL A 267 -5.49 2.37 19.34
N TYR A 268 -4.73 3.30 18.77
CA TYR A 268 -5.26 4.44 18.02
C TYR A 268 -6.09 4.00 16.80
N LEU A 269 -5.59 3.04 16.01
CA LEU A 269 -6.33 2.46 14.89
C LEU A 269 -7.60 1.74 15.37
N LEU A 270 -7.51 0.98 16.47
CA LEU A 270 -8.66 0.34 17.11
C LEU A 270 -9.70 1.37 17.58
N LEU A 271 -9.26 2.48 18.20
CA LEU A 271 -10.13 3.57 18.65
C LEU A 271 -10.81 4.31 17.49
N ILE A 272 -10.13 4.47 16.35
CA ILE A 272 -10.76 5.01 15.13
C ILE A 272 -11.87 4.07 14.65
N LEU A 273 -11.61 2.76 14.63
CA LEU A 273 -12.58 1.76 14.17
C LEU A 273 -13.79 1.67 15.12
N LEU A 274 -13.54 1.49 16.42
CA LEU A 274 -14.57 1.44 17.45
C LEU A 274 -15.32 2.77 17.55
N GLY A 275 -14.62 3.89 17.47
CA GLY A 275 -15.21 5.23 17.50
C GLY A 275 -16.13 5.50 16.30
N ARG A 276 -15.74 5.09 15.09
CA ARG A 276 -16.59 5.19 13.89
C ARG A 276 -17.82 4.28 13.99
N CYS A 277 -17.66 3.05 14.46
CA CYS A 277 -18.77 2.13 14.72
C CYS A 277 -19.74 2.70 15.76
N TRP A 278 -19.21 3.23 16.86
CA TRP A 278 -20.00 3.81 17.94
C TRP A 278 -20.72 5.11 17.53
N MET A 279 -20.08 5.95 16.72
CA MET A 279 -20.69 7.17 16.19
C MET A 279 -21.68 6.89 15.05
N SER A 280 -21.64 5.72 14.40
CA SER A 280 -22.54 5.43 13.26
C SER A 280 -24.02 5.63 13.60
N SER A 281 -24.44 5.23 14.82
CA SER A 281 -25.81 5.31 15.31
C SER A 281 -26.16 6.58 16.11
N ARG A 282 -25.24 7.55 16.27
CA ARG A 282 -25.42 8.75 17.12
C ARG A 282 -25.36 10.06 16.32
N GLN A 283 -25.85 11.17 16.86
CA GLN A 283 -25.64 12.50 16.24
C GLN A 283 -24.22 13.02 16.51
N SER A 284 -23.73 13.94 15.67
CA SER A 284 -22.39 14.55 15.82
C SER A 284 -22.33 15.43 17.06
N PHE A 285 -21.26 15.32 17.86
CA PHE A 285 -21.08 16.18 19.03
C PHE A 285 -20.62 17.59 18.63
N ASP A 286 -21.14 18.61 19.30
CA ASP A 286 -20.66 19.98 19.15
C ASP A 286 -19.48 20.25 20.11
N LEU A 287 -18.28 19.96 19.64
CA LEU A 287 -17.03 20.05 20.42
C LEU A 287 -16.26 21.34 20.15
N ARG A 288 -16.91 22.44 19.75
CA ARG A 288 -16.23 23.69 19.37
C ARG A 288 -15.36 24.29 20.47
N LYS A 289 -15.91 24.44 21.70
CA LYS A 289 -15.15 25.00 22.83
C LYS A 289 -13.95 24.10 23.20
N PRO A 290 -14.11 22.77 23.37
CA PRO A 290 -12.97 21.87 23.55
C PRO A 290 -11.94 21.93 22.41
N LEU A 291 -12.40 22.01 21.15
CA LEU A 291 -11.53 22.06 19.98
C LEU A 291 -10.75 23.38 19.89
N PHE A 292 -11.35 24.50 20.30
CA PHE A 292 -10.66 25.78 20.39
C PHE A 292 -9.56 25.74 21.45
N VAL A 293 -9.88 25.26 22.66
CA VAL A 293 -8.90 25.11 23.75
C VAL A 293 -7.76 24.18 23.33
N TRP A 294 -8.10 23.05 22.72
CA TRP A 294 -7.14 22.07 22.22
C TRP A 294 -6.19 22.64 21.16
N ASN A 295 -6.73 23.27 20.11
CA ASN A 295 -5.91 23.87 19.05
C ASN A 295 -5.08 25.05 19.57
N SER A 296 -5.60 25.84 20.51
CA SER A 296 -4.86 26.96 21.13
C SER A 296 -3.70 26.46 21.97
N MET A 297 -3.89 25.36 22.71
CA MET A 297 -2.83 24.71 23.48
C MET A 297 -1.72 24.17 22.55
N LEU A 298 -2.08 23.48 21.47
CA LEU A 298 -1.11 22.95 20.50
C LEU A 298 -0.40 24.07 19.72
N ALA A 299 -1.09 25.18 19.44
CA ALA A 299 -0.48 26.38 18.85
C ALA A 299 0.53 27.01 19.80
N ALA A 300 0.15 27.28 21.05
CA ALA A 300 1.03 27.86 22.07
C ALA A 300 2.26 26.97 22.31
N PHE A 301 2.05 25.67 22.45
CA PHE A 301 3.13 24.68 22.56
C PHE A 301 4.11 24.76 21.38
N SER A 302 3.59 24.84 20.15
CA SER A 302 4.42 24.91 18.94
C SER A 302 5.16 26.26 18.78
N ILE A 303 4.55 27.36 19.21
CA ILE A 303 5.16 28.69 19.23
C ILE A 303 6.33 28.71 20.23
N VAL A 304 6.11 28.24 21.45
CA VAL A 304 7.17 28.20 22.47
C VAL A 304 8.29 27.24 22.06
N GLY A 305 7.96 26.08 21.46
CA GLY A 305 8.94 25.15 20.90
C GLY A 305 9.80 25.78 19.80
N THR A 306 9.19 26.54 18.88
CA THR A 306 9.93 27.28 17.84
C THR A 306 10.85 28.34 18.47
N TYR A 307 10.32 29.15 19.40
CA TYR A 307 11.07 30.21 20.07
C TYR A 307 12.27 29.67 20.87
N ARG A 308 12.14 28.49 21.49
CA ARG A 308 13.19 27.88 22.31
C ARG A 308 14.29 27.18 21.50
N LEU A 309 13.95 26.60 20.34
CA LEU A 309 14.93 25.87 19.49
C LEU A 309 15.58 26.75 18.42
N TYR A 310 14.94 27.86 18.02
CA TYR A 310 15.48 28.75 16.99
C TYR A 310 16.83 29.41 17.33
N PRO A 311 17.09 29.89 18.57
CA PRO A 311 18.37 30.49 18.93
C PRO A 311 19.54 29.51 18.87
N GLU A 312 19.34 28.24 19.26
CA GLU A 312 20.39 27.21 19.17
C GLU A 312 20.74 26.92 17.70
N MET A 313 19.73 26.80 16.83
CA MET A 313 19.96 26.60 15.39
C MET A 313 20.82 27.71 14.79
N ILE A 314 20.52 28.98 15.11
CA ILE A 314 21.32 30.12 14.64
C ILE A 314 22.73 30.09 15.24
N SER A 315 22.86 29.77 16.52
CA SER A 315 24.17 29.70 17.18
C SER A 315 25.06 28.67 16.50
N VAL A 316 24.55 27.45 16.27
CA VAL A 316 25.30 26.37 15.61
C VAL A 316 25.61 26.72 14.16
N TRP A 317 24.68 27.36 13.44
CA TRP A 317 24.92 27.84 12.08
C TRP A 317 26.05 28.89 12.05
N LYS A 318 26.07 29.84 13.00
CA LYS A 318 27.10 30.88 13.08
C LYS A 318 28.47 30.33 13.46
N THR A 319 28.54 29.36 14.38
CA THR A 319 29.81 28.83 14.87
C THR A 319 30.42 27.76 13.95
N GLY A 320 29.59 26.98 13.25
CA GLY A 320 30.03 25.79 12.51
C GLY A 320 29.47 25.64 11.09
N GLY A 321 28.77 26.67 10.60
CA GLY A 321 28.12 26.65 9.29
C GLY A 321 27.01 25.62 9.16
N PHE A 322 26.50 25.46 7.93
CA PHE A 322 25.43 24.50 7.63
C PHE A 322 25.82 23.06 7.98
N HIS A 323 27.09 22.69 7.79
CA HIS A 323 27.61 21.35 8.05
C HIS A 323 27.44 20.91 9.51
N HIS A 324 27.76 21.76 10.48
CA HIS A 324 27.56 21.45 11.90
C HIS A 324 26.09 21.25 12.26
N THR A 325 25.18 22.01 11.64
CA THR A 325 23.74 21.89 11.94
C THR A 325 23.16 20.53 11.56
N ILE A 326 23.74 19.86 10.55
CA ILE A 326 23.23 18.59 10.01
C ILE A 326 23.98 17.36 10.52
N CYS A 327 25.26 17.48 10.92
CA CYS A 327 26.11 16.32 11.23
C CYS A 327 26.65 16.22 12.66
N LYS A 328 26.74 17.31 13.43
CA LYS A 328 27.26 17.26 14.81
C LYS A 328 26.14 17.38 15.83
N ASN A 329 26.01 16.42 16.75
CA ASN A 329 24.92 16.33 17.74
C ASN A 329 25.35 16.51 19.21
N GLN A 330 26.63 16.77 19.49
CA GLN A 330 27.26 16.61 20.80
C GLN A 330 26.57 17.35 21.96
N THR A 331 25.92 18.49 21.71
CA THR A 331 25.21 19.30 22.71
C THR A 331 23.68 19.29 22.57
N TYR A 332 23.11 18.84 21.45
CA TYR A 332 21.68 19.08 21.16
C TYR A 332 20.71 18.23 21.98
N TYR A 333 21.11 17.01 22.33
CA TYR A 333 20.28 16.12 23.16
C TYR A 333 20.67 16.16 24.64
N THR A 334 21.87 16.66 24.95
CA THR A 334 22.45 16.73 26.30
C THR A 334 22.21 18.09 26.95
N ASP A 335 22.01 19.16 26.17
CA ASP A 335 21.60 20.45 26.69
C ASP A 335 20.20 20.37 27.33
N PRO A 336 20.04 20.88 28.58
CA PRO A 336 18.78 20.78 29.31
C PRO A 336 17.58 21.41 28.58
N VAL A 337 17.81 22.42 27.74
CA VAL A 337 16.74 23.13 27.03
C VAL A 337 16.43 22.41 25.72
N THR A 338 17.41 22.20 24.84
CA THR A 338 17.12 21.60 23.52
C THR A 338 16.74 20.13 23.62
N GLY A 339 17.36 19.37 24.52
CA GLY A 339 16.98 17.98 24.80
C GLY A 339 15.55 17.88 25.34
N PHE A 340 15.15 18.81 26.21
CA PHE A 340 13.78 18.88 26.73
C PHE A 340 12.74 19.12 25.63
N TRP A 341 12.96 20.13 24.78
CA TRP A 341 12.03 20.50 23.73
C TRP A 341 11.99 19.50 22.57
N CYS A 342 13.09 18.79 22.30
CA CYS A 342 13.13 17.67 21.37
C CYS A 342 12.40 16.44 21.90
N TRP A 343 12.47 16.13 23.21
CA TRP A 343 11.63 15.07 23.78
C TRP A 343 10.14 15.43 23.76
N LEU A 344 9.81 16.67 24.15
CA LEU A 344 8.42 17.15 24.13
C LEU A 344 7.83 17.05 22.73
N TYR A 345 8.64 17.26 21.68
CA TYR A 345 8.25 17.06 20.30
C TYR A 345 7.82 15.61 20.01
N VAL A 346 8.59 14.62 20.46
CA VAL A 346 8.26 13.19 20.27
C VAL A 346 6.96 12.84 21.01
N VAL A 347 6.80 13.34 22.24
CA VAL A 347 5.59 13.13 23.05
C VAL A 347 4.38 13.84 22.44
N SER A 348 4.55 15.03 21.84
CA SER A 348 3.45 15.77 21.22
C SER A 348 2.79 14.96 20.12
N LYS A 349 3.52 14.11 19.40
CA LYS A 349 2.95 13.26 18.35
C LYS A 349 1.93 12.25 18.90
N MET A 350 2.02 11.86 20.16
CA MET A 350 0.97 11.06 20.82
C MET A 350 -0.25 11.90 21.16
N LEU A 351 -0.03 13.12 21.66
CA LEU A 351 -1.12 14.03 22.00
C LEU A 351 -1.89 14.45 20.74
N GLU A 352 -1.19 14.73 19.64
CA GLU A 352 -1.75 15.07 18.33
C GLU A 352 -2.69 13.98 17.76
N LEU A 353 -2.63 12.72 18.24
CA LEU A 353 -3.62 11.68 17.92
C LEU A 353 -5.05 12.07 18.35
N GLY A 354 -5.18 12.98 19.32
CA GLY A 354 -6.46 13.57 19.76
C GLY A 354 -7.18 14.34 18.65
N ASP A 355 -6.47 14.89 17.68
CA ASP A 355 -7.07 15.60 16.53
C ASP A 355 -8.03 14.68 15.76
N THR A 356 -7.61 13.43 15.56
CA THR A 356 -8.43 12.41 14.91
C THR A 356 -9.67 12.05 15.72
N MET A 357 -9.59 12.04 17.05
CA MET A 357 -10.75 11.78 17.91
C MET A 357 -11.79 12.89 17.76
N PHE A 358 -11.39 14.16 17.72
CA PHE A 358 -12.31 15.28 17.47
C PHE A 358 -12.98 15.16 16.10
N ILE A 359 -12.26 14.74 15.06
CA ILE A 359 -12.83 14.52 13.72
C ILE A 359 -13.89 13.40 13.75
N VAL A 360 -13.60 12.26 14.40
CA VAL A 360 -14.50 11.11 14.51
C VAL A 360 -15.76 11.48 15.31
N LEU A 361 -15.62 12.14 16.47
CA LEU A 361 -16.74 12.54 17.33
C LEU A 361 -17.63 13.61 16.67
N ARG A 362 -17.07 14.45 15.79
CA ARG A 362 -17.81 15.45 15.01
C ARG A 362 -18.38 14.91 13.70
N LYS A 363 -18.21 13.60 13.42
CA LYS A 363 -18.59 12.96 12.14
C LYS A 363 -18.05 13.67 10.90
N LYS A 364 -16.86 14.27 11.01
CA LYS A 364 -16.17 14.87 9.86
C LYS A 364 -15.40 13.79 9.10
N PRO A 365 -15.23 13.91 7.77
CA PRO A 365 -14.53 12.91 6.98
C PRO A 365 -13.07 12.84 7.41
N LEU A 366 -12.68 11.71 7.99
CA LEU A 366 -11.30 11.45 8.37
C LEU A 366 -10.52 10.97 7.13
N VAL A 367 -9.73 11.88 6.58
CA VAL A 367 -8.92 11.71 5.36
C VAL A 367 -7.74 10.78 5.63
N PHE A 368 -7.34 9.98 4.64
CA PHE A 368 -6.22 9.06 4.77
C PHE A 368 -4.94 9.75 5.26
N LEU A 369 -4.55 10.85 4.61
CA LEU A 369 -3.34 11.60 4.95
C LEU A 369 -3.25 11.86 6.45
N HIS A 370 -4.36 12.28 7.07
CA HIS A 370 -4.38 12.66 8.48
C HIS A 370 -4.03 11.49 9.39
N TRP A 371 -4.80 10.39 9.36
CA TRP A 371 -4.56 9.30 10.30
C TRP A 371 -3.26 8.54 10.02
N TYR A 372 -2.83 8.46 8.76
CA TYR A 372 -1.57 7.84 8.37
C TYR A 372 -0.36 8.67 8.77
N HIS A 373 -0.37 9.98 8.51
CA HIS A 373 0.68 10.89 8.95
C HIS A 373 0.87 10.80 10.47
N HIS A 374 -0.23 10.87 11.23
CA HIS A 374 -0.18 10.78 12.68
C HIS A 374 0.34 9.40 13.16
N ALA A 375 -0.08 8.30 12.55
CA ALA A 375 0.45 6.98 12.90
C ALA A 375 1.94 6.80 12.53
N GLN A 376 2.34 7.26 11.34
CA GLN A 376 3.72 7.14 10.84
C GLN A 376 4.69 8.01 11.63
N LEU A 377 4.32 9.25 11.97
CA LEU A 377 5.16 10.14 12.77
C LEU A 377 5.39 9.61 14.19
N VAL A 378 4.38 9.01 14.81
CA VAL A 378 4.50 8.36 16.13
C VAL A 378 5.55 7.25 16.09
N LEU A 379 5.51 6.37 15.08
CA LEU A 379 6.48 5.27 14.94
C LEU A 379 7.88 5.78 14.59
N TYR A 380 7.97 6.70 13.63
CA TYR A 380 9.25 7.20 13.12
C TYR A 380 9.99 8.06 14.15
N CYS A 381 9.32 9.01 14.81
CA CYS A 381 9.97 9.89 15.79
C CYS A 381 10.45 9.11 17.01
N TRP A 382 9.71 8.09 17.45
CA TRP A 382 10.12 7.26 18.58
C TRP A 382 11.27 6.32 18.21
N TYR A 383 11.23 5.70 17.03
CA TYR A 383 12.30 4.83 16.52
C TYR A 383 13.63 5.56 16.35
N THR A 384 13.60 6.78 15.81
CA THR A 384 14.80 7.56 15.54
C THR A 384 15.42 8.20 16.78
N TYR A 385 14.59 8.61 17.75
CA TYR A 385 15.05 9.20 19.01
C TYR A 385 15.88 8.21 19.85
N GLN A 386 15.57 6.91 19.81
CA GLN A 386 16.25 5.90 20.62
C GLN A 386 17.56 5.33 20.02
N HIS A 387 17.69 5.29 18.69
CA HIS A 387 18.71 4.48 18.03
C HIS A 387 19.84 5.29 17.43
N GLU A 388 19.61 6.56 17.04
CA GLU A 388 20.59 7.26 16.20
C GLU A 388 20.91 8.69 16.63
N VAL A 389 20.25 9.26 17.65
CA VAL A 389 20.54 10.60 18.22
C VAL A 389 20.95 11.60 17.13
N LEU A 390 20.01 12.02 16.30
CA LEU A 390 20.32 12.59 14.98
C LEU A 390 20.60 14.08 15.02
N ALA A 391 21.77 14.51 14.52
CA ALA A 391 22.08 15.95 14.37
C ALA A 391 21.08 16.66 13.43
N ALA A 392 20.69 16.00 12.34
CA ALA A 392 19.70 16.50 11.38
C ALA A 392 18.28 16.66 11.97
N ALA A 393 18.00 16.10 13.16
CA ALA A 393 16.71 16.28 13.84
C ALA A 393 16.44 17.75 14.18
N ARG A 394 17.47 18.60 14.37
CA ARG A 394 17.31 20.04 14.58
C ARG A 394 16.42 20.68 13.52
N TRP A 395 16.69 20.39 12.25
CA TRP A 395 15.93 20.89 11.12
C TRP A 395 14.50 20.35 11.11
N PHE A 396 14.35 19.03 11.28
CA PHE A 396 13.04 18.38 11.21
C PHE A 396 12.09 18.83 12.32
N VAL A 397 12.61 19.01 13.54
CA VAL A 397 11.84 19.45 14.71
C VAL A 397 11.49 20.93 14.60
N LEU A 398 12.47 21.79 14.28
CA LEU A 398 12.26 23.24 14.18
C LEU A 398 11.26 23.60 13.07
N MET A 399 11.39 23.01 11.88
CA MET A 399 10.48 23.29 10.77
C MET A 399 9.06 22.80 11.06
N ASN A 400 8.92 21.66 11.77
CA ASN A 400 7.61 21.14 12.14
C ASN A 400 6.95 22.05 13.19
N TYR A 401 7.66 22.47 14.24
CA TYR A 401 7.14 23.42 15.22
C TYR A 401 6.73 24.75 14.57
N ALA A 402 7.53 25.26 13.64
CA ALA A 402 7.22 26.50 12.92
C ALA A 402 5.92 26.36 12.10
N VAL A 403 5.77 25.30 11.30
CA VAL A 403 4.56 25.10 10.50
C VAL A 403 3.34 24.73 11.36
N HIS A 404 3.51 23.96 12.43
CA HIS A 404 2.43 23.62 13.36
C HIS A 404 1.96 24.83 14.16
N SER A 405 2.84 25.79 14.47
CA SER A 405 2.44 27.06 15.09
C SER A 405 1.42 27.80 14.22
N VAL A 406 1.65 27.88 12.90
CA VAL A 406 0.77 28.55 11.94
C VAL A 406 -0.50 27.73 11.69
N MET A 407 -0.38 26.40 11.53
CA MET A 407 -1.50 25.51 11.27
C MET A 407 -2.51 25.44 12.44
N TYR A 408 -2.05 25.24 13.67
CA TYR A 408 -2.94 25.16 14.83
C TYR A 408 -3.55 26.51 15.19
N SER A 409 -2.84 27.61 14.97
CA SER A 409 -3.40 28.97 15.08
C SER A 409 -4.56 29.15 14.08
N TYR A 410 -4.38 28.72 12.83
CA TYR A 410 -5.46 28.70 11.84
C TYR A 410 -6.65 27.84 12.30
N TYR A 411 -6.44 26.65 12.84
CA TYR A 411 -7.53 25.80 13.33
C TYR A 411 -8.23 26.35 14.59
N ALA A 412 -7.52 27.04 15.47
CA ALA A 412 -8.10 27.72 16.62
C ALA A 412 -9.04 28.85 16.18
N LEU A 413 -8.61 29.70 15.23
CA LEU A 413 -9.43 30.75 14.65
C LEU A 413 -10.69 30.18 13.97
N ARG A 414 -10.54 29.08 13.23
CA ARG A 414 -11.69 28.40 12.60
C ARG A 414 -12.64 27.75 13.62
N ALA A 415 -12.16 27.37 14.80
CA ALA A 415 -12.99 26.80 15.87
C ALA A 415 -13.91 27.84 16.52
N ILE A 416 -13.49 29.11 16.58
CA ILE A 416 -14.32 30.27 17.02
C ILE A 416 -15.23 30.78 15.88
N GLN A 417 -15.21 30.14 14.70
CA GLN A 417 -15.96 30.54 13.51
C GLN A 417 -15.52 31.87 12.89
N VAL A 418 -14.28 32.29 13.14
CA VAL A 418 -13.69 33.42 12.41
C VAL A 418 -13.61 33.07 10.92
N VAL A 419 -14.11 33.97 10.08
CA VAL A 419 -14.03 33.84 8.62
C VAL A 419 -12.62 34.18 8.19
N VAL A 420 -11.76 33.16 8.16
CA VAL A 420 -10.39 33.31 7.69
C VAL A 420 -10.38 33.36 6.14
N PRO A 421 -9.70 34.35 5.52
CA PRO A 421 -9.60 34.46 4.06
C PRO A 421 -8.98 33.22 3.42
N TYR A 422 -9.47 32.87 2.23
CA TYR A 422 -9.00 31.72 1.46
C TYR A 422 -7.47 31.71 1.18
N PRO A 423 -6.79 32.85 0.92
CA PRO A 423 -5.33 32.88 0.73
C PRO A 423 -4.55 32.41 1.96
N VAL A 424 -5.06 32.65 3.17
CA VAL A 424 -4.41 32.22 4.41
C VAL A 424 -4.46 30.70 4.55
N ALA A 425 -5.58 30.07 4.22
CA ALA A 425 -5.69 28.61 4.19
C ALA A 425 -4.74 27.99 3.15
N MET A 426 -4.63 28.63 1.97
CA MET A 426 -3.69 28.21 0.93
C MET A 426 -2.23 28.35 1.39
N ALA A 427 -1.87 29.46 2.04
CA ALA A 427 -0.54 29.69 2.59
C ALA A 427 -0.14 28.64 3.64
N VAL A 428 -1.05 28.25 4.53
CA VAL A 428 -0.81 27.16 5.51
C VAL A 428 -0.46 25.86 4.78
N THR A 429 -1.24 25.47 3.77
CA THR A 429 -0.98 24.23 3.01
C THR A 429 0.29 24.33 2.15
N THR A 430 0.62 25.51 1.63
CA THR A 430 1.88 25.76 0.92
C THR A 430 3.09 25.65 1.85
N ALA A 431 3.00 26.19 3.08
CA ALA A 431 4.06 26.06 4.08
C ALA A 431 4.33 24.58 4.44
N GLN A 432 3.28 23.76 4.53
CA GLN A 432 3.40 22.30 4.74
C GLN A 432 4.09 21.60 3.57
N ILE A 433 3.82 21.99 2.31
CA ILE A 433 4.49 21.42 1.14
C ILE A 433 5.98 21.82 1.09
N VAL A 434 6.28 23.09 1.37
CA VAL A 434 7.66 23.60 1.44
C VAL A 434 8.44 22.88 2.54
N GLN A 435 7.82 22.60 3.69
CA GLN A 435 8.41 21.80 4.75
C GLN A 435 8.81 20.40 4.28
N MET A 436 7.99 19.73 3.45
CA MET A 436 8.34 18.40 2.93
C MET A 436 9.51 18.45 1.94
N LEU A 437 9.58 19.49 1.10
CA LEU A 437 10.72 19.72 0.20
C LEU A 437 12.00 20.03 0.98
N GLY A 438 11.92 20.89 2.00
CA GLY A 438 13.03 21.18 2.91
C GLY A 438 13.53 19.92 3.62
N GLY A 439 12.62 19.06 4.09
CA GLY A 439 12.98 17.77 4.68
C GLY A 439 13.75 16.86 3.73
N MET A 440 13.38 16.80 2.45
CA MET A 440 14.12 16.03 1.44
C MET A 440 15.51 16.64 1.15
N LEU A 441 15.62 17.97 1.09
CA LEU A 441 16.90 18.66 0.89
C LEU A 441 17.89 18.43 2.04
N ILE A 442 17.42 18.46 3.30
CA ILE A 442 18.26 18.15 4.47
C ILE A 442 18.75 16.70 4.43
N ASN A 443 17.88 15.73 4.10
CA ASN A 443 18.29 14.33 3.95
C ASN A 443 19.34 14.15 2.84
N TYR A 444 19.15 14.79 1.69
CA TYR A 444 20.14 14.78 0.61
C TYR A 444 21.48 15.40 1.05
N SER A 445 21.43 16.51 1.79
CA SER A 445 22.62 17.20 2.28
C SER A 445 23.45 16.30 3.21
N VAL A 446 22.80 15.64 4.18
CA VAL A 446 23.45 14.66 5.08
C VAL A 446 24.03 13.49 4.28
N TYR A 447 23.28 12.92 3.32
CA TYR A 447 23.76 11.85 2.46
C TYR A 447 25.00 12.25 1.65
N SER A 448 25.03 13.48 1.13
CA SER A 448 26.17 14.00 0.36
C SER A 448 27.44 14.17 1.19
N VAL A 449 27.31 14.42 2.49
CA VAL A 449 28.45 14.51 3.43
C VAL A 449 28.96 13.11 3.77
N MET A 450 28.07 12.17 4.05
CA MET A 450 28.45 10.78 4.37
C MET A 450 29.17 10.08 3.22
N ILE A 451 28.85 10.39 1.96
CA ILE A 451 29.56 9.83 0.79
C ILE A 451 30.97 10.42 0.63
N ARG A 452 31.20 11.65 1.11
CA ARG A 452 32.51 12.30 1.08
C ARG A 452 33.49 11.77 2.12
N GLY A 453 33.08 10.77 2.92
CA GLY A 453 33.92 10.14 3.94
C GLY A 453 33.95 10.91 5.27
N GLU A 454 33.15 11.96 5.43
CA GLU A 454 33.05 12.71 6.68
C GLU A 454 32.09 12.05 7.67
N GLU A 455 32.50 11.93 8.93
CA GLU A 455 31.67 11.33 9.99
C GLU A 455 30.44 12.20 10.31
N CYS A 456 29.27 11.62 10.12
CA CYS A 456 27.99 12.23 10.42
C CYS A 456 27.16 11.25 11.24
N GLY A 457 26.59 11.69 12.38
CA GLY A 457 25.83 10.83 13.31
C GLY A 457 24.43 10.42 12.79
N ASN A 458 24.37 9.76 11.63
CA ASN A 458 23.14 9.29 10.99
C ASN A 458 23.42 7.97 10.24
N SER A 459 22.49 7.00 10.27
CA SER A 459 22.65 5.77 9.49
C SER A 459 22.04 5.89 8.09
N PHE A 460 22.62 5.18 7.12
CA PHE A 460 22.05 5.06 5.77
C PHE A 460 20.61 4.50 5.78
N ARG A 461 20.28 3.63 6.74
CA ARG A 461 18.95 3.02 6.87
C ARG A 461 17.91 4.06 7.30
N ASN A 462 18.26 4.92 8.24
CA ASN A 462 17.38 5.99 8.69
C ASN A 462 17.23 7.08 7.63
N LEU A 463 18.31 7.48 6.96
CA LEU A 463 18.28 8.41 5.82
C LEU A 463 17.31 7.94 4.72
N MET A 464 17.41 6.68 4.32
CA MET A 464 16.51 6.10 3.32
C MET A 464 15.05 6.07 3.80
N THR A 465 14.82 5.68 5.06
CA THR A 465 13.47 5.61 5.65
C THR A 465 12.83 7.01 5.76
N ASN A 466 13.61 8.00 6.19
CA ASN A 466 13.18 9.39 6.34
C ASN A 466 12.86 10.02 4.98
N PHE A 467 13.72 9.80 3.99
CA PHE A 467 13.52 10.30 2.64
C PHE A 467 12.22 9.74 2.02
N ILE A 468 11.97 8.43 2.16
CA ILE A 468 10.72 7.80 1.70
C ILE A 468 9.50 8.40 2.41
N MET A 469 9.58 8.61 3.73
CA MET A 469 8.48 9.21 4.49
C MET A 469 8.14 10.63 4.00
N TYR A 470 9.14 11.51 3.86
CA TYR A 470 8.94 12.87 3.36
C TYR A 470 8.44 12.90 1.91
N LEU A 471 8.90 11.98 1.07
CA LEU A 471 8.43 11.83 -0.30
C LEU A 471 6.94 11.45 -0.36
N VAL A 472 6.51 10.48 0.47
CA VAL A 472 5.10 10.08 0.56
C VAL A 472 4.23 11.24 1.07
N PHE A 473 4.67 11.96 2.10
CA PHE A 473 3.94 13.12 2.61
C PHE A 473 3.84 14.25 1.57
N PHE A 474 4.91 14.53 0.83
CA PHE A 474 4.90 15.51 -0.26
C PHE A 474 3.78 15.23 -1.28
N PHE A 475 3.69 14.00 -1.80
CA PHE A 475 2.65 13.62 -2.75
C PHE A 475 1.24 13.74 -2.16
N LEU A 476 1.04 13.35 -0.89
CA LEU A 476 -0.26 13.41 -0.22
C LEU A 476 -0.71 14.86 0.04
N PHE A 477 0.20 15.76 0.42
CA PHE A 477 -0.12 17.19 0.61
C PHE A 477 -0.38 17.90 -0.73
N VAL A 478 0.36 17.58 -1.79
CA VAL A 478 0.10 18.07 -3.16
C VAL A 478 -1.28 17.61 -3.65
N GLN A 479 -1.65 16.35 -3.37
CA GLN A 479 -2.97 15.82 -3.70
C GLN A 479 -4.10 16.57 -2.97
N ILE A 480 -3.93 16.91 -1.69
CA ILE A 480 -4.91 17.73 -0.95
C ILE A 480 -4.97 19.14 -1.52
N PHE A 481 -3.83 19.77 -1.79
CA PHE A 481 -3.78 21.12 -2.36
C PHE A 481 -4.53 21.18 -3.70
N TYR A 482 -4.32 20.19 -4.57
CA TYR A 482 -5.03 20.06 -5.83
C TYR A 482 -6.54 19.86 -5.65
N ASN A 483 -6.96 18.95 -4.76
CA ASN A 483 -8.39 18.65 -4.58
C ASN A 483 -9.16 19.77 -3.84
N ALA A 484 -8.53 20.40 -2.85
CA ALA A 484 -9.16 21.43 -2.02
C ALA A 484 -9.24 22.78 -2.73
N TYR A 485 -8.18 23.15 -3.47
CA TYR A 485 -8.05 24.50 -4.02
C TYR A 485 -8.17 24.57 -5.55
N ILE A 486 -7.79 23.53 -6.29
CA ILE A 486 -7.77 23.55 -7.77
C ILE A 486 -9.01 22.87 -8.36
N ARG A 487 -9.47 21.73 -7.83
CA ARG A 487 -10.56 20.91 -8.40
C ARG A 487 -11.97 21.49 -8.21
N LYS A 488 -12.25 22.23 -7.13
CA LYS A 488 -13.59 22.77 -6.82
C LYS A 488 -14.11 23.81 -7.82
N LEU A 489 -13.27 24.29 -8.73
CA LEU A 489 -13.60 25.30 -9.72
C LEU A 489 -14.29 24.77 -11.00
N LYS A 490 -14.65 23.46 -11.12
CA LYS A 490 -15.21 22.87 -12.37
C LYS A 490 -16.30 21.79 -12.14
N LYS A 491 -17.59 22.05 -12.45
CA LYS A 491 -18.63 21.06 -12.88
C LYS A 491 -19.85 21.82 -13.48
N PRO A 492 -20.49 21.37 -14.59
CA PRO A 492 -21.56 20.33 -14.50
C PRO A 492 -21.79 19.39 -15.72
N LEU A 493 -22.73 18.42 -15.50
CA LEU A 493 -23.70 17.68 -16.35
C LEU A 493 -23.32 16.54 -17.35
N ILE A 494 -24.20 15.53 -17.40
CA ILE A 494 -24.18 14.15 -17.98
C ILE A 494 -24.78 14.12 -19.40
N VAL A 495 -24.36 13.20 -20.30
CA VAL A 495 -25.16 12.39 -21.28
C VAL A 495 -24.23 11.47 -22.13
N ASP A 496 -24.75 10.28 -22.44
CA ASP A 496 -24.20 9.09 -23.09
C ASP A 496 -23.84 9.18 -24.59
N ASN A 497 -23.21 8.08 -25.06
CA ASN A 497 -23.39 7.40 -26.36
C ASN A 497 -22.22 7.30 -27.39
N VAL A 498 -22.01 6.03 -27.80
CA VAL A 498 -21.73 5.52 -29.16
C VAL A 498 -20.27 5.34 -29.63
N PHE A 499 -19.84 4.07 -29.47
CA PHE A 499 -19.37 3.09 -30.47
C PHE A 499 -18.03 3.21 -31.24
N ASN A 500 -17.31 2.07 -31.16
CA ASN A 500 -16.72 1.23 -32.23
C ASN A 500 -15.57 1.74 -33.12
N LEU A 501 -14.64 0.90 -33.58
CA LEU A 501 -14.19 -0.48 -33.25
C LEU A 501 -12.87 -0.70 -34.02
N ASP A 502 -12.14 -1.71 -33.56
CA ASP A 502 -10.96 -2.40 -34.10
C ASP A 502 -10.91 -2.56 -35.63
N TYR A 503 -9.71 -2.81 -36.18
CA TYR A 503 -9.56 -3.90 -37.17
C TYR A 503 -8.13 -4.47 -37.18
N ASN A 504 -8.03 -5.71 -36.71
CA ASN A 504 -7.06 -6.74 -37.09
C ASN A 504 -7.31 -7.14 -38.56
N PHE A 505 -6.35 -7.66 -39.31
CA PHE A 505 -6.36 -9.12 -39.54
C PHE A 505 -5.20 -9.62 -40.37
N GLU A 506 -4.63 -10.65 -39.77
CA GLU A 506 -3.74 -11.65 -40.27
C GLU A 506 -4.56 -12.66 -41.06
N ASP A 507 -4.73 -12.42 -42.36
CA ASP A 507 -4.94 -13.50 -43.34
C ASP A 507 -3.73 -13.66 -44.27
N LYS A 508 -2.61 -13.03 -43.91
CA LYS A 508 -1.44 -12.89 -44.79
C LYS A 508 -0.54 -14.10 -44.87
N HIS A 509 -0.70 -15.13 -44.06
CA HIS A 509 0.42 -16.07 -43.96
C HIS A 509 0.44 -17.18 -45.02
N ASN A 510 -0.65 -17.93 -45.24
CA ASN A 510 -0.50 -19.24 -45.90
C ASN A 510 -1.32 -19.47 -47.16
N TRP A 511 -2.05 -18.45 -47.64
CA TRP A 511 -2.61 -18.40 -48.99
C TRP A 511 -1.99 -17.26 -49.84
N MET A 512 -1.42 -16.23 -49.19
CA MET A 512 -0.60 -15.15 -49.78
C MET A 512 0.76 -15.64 -50.33
N LYS A 513 1.14 -16.87 -49.98
CA LYS A 513 2.44 -17.46 -50.33
C LYS A 513 2.47 -18.16 -51.70
N SER A 514 1.35 -18.54 -52.32
CA SER A 514 1.40 -19.34 -53.57
C SER A 514 0.52 -18.92 -54.74
N HIS A 515 -0.55 -18.12 -54.56
CA HIS A 515 -1.41 -17.64 -55.66
C HIS A 515 -1.79 -16.16 -55.53
N TRP A 516 -0.80 -15.34 -55.15
CA TRP A 516 -0.98 -13.92 -54.78
C TRP A 516 -1.72 -13.08 -55.85
N ARG A 517 -1.65 -13.42 -57.15
CA ARG A 517 -2.31 -12.66 -58.24
C ARG A 517 -3.82 -12.91 -58.35
N LEU A 518 -4.31 -14.15 -58.18
CA LEU A 518 -5.75 -14.45 -58.16
C LEU A 518 -6.40 -13.98 -56.85
N SER A 519 -5.65 -14.05 -55.76
CA SER A 519 -5.98 -13.46 -54.46
C SER A 519 -6.15 -11.94 -54.57
N ILE A 520 -5.25 -11.25 -55.29
CA ILE A 520 -5.40 -9.82 -55.61
C ILE A 520 -6.58 -9.56 -56.54
N ILE A 521 -6.88 -10.41 -57.53
CA ILE A 521 -8.02 -10.17 -58.44
C ILE A 521 -9.36 -10.37 -57.70
N PHE A 522 -9.56 -11.46 -56.94
CA PHE A 522 -10.78 -11.64 -56.15
C PHE A 522 -10.87 -10.68 -54.98
N THR A 523 -9.75 -10.29 -54.37
CA THR A 523 -9.71 -9.26 -53.32
C THR A 523 -9.88 -7.87 -53.93
N ALA A 524 -9.43 -7.60 -55.15
CA ALA A 524 -9.74 -6.38 -55.89
C ALA A 524 -11.21 -6.36 -56.30
N ILE A 525 -11.81 -7.48 -56.74
CA ILE A 525 -13.25 -7.59 -57.04
C ILE A 525 -14.07 -7.48 -55.76
N TYR A 526 -13.64 -8.06 -54.64
CA TYR A 526 -14.31 -7.98 -53.34
C TYR A 526 -14.14 -6.61 -52.70
N LEU A 527 -12.96 -6.00 -52.76
CA LEU A 527 -12.73 -4.62 -52.36
C LEU A 527 -13.42 -3.65 -53.30
N PHE A 528 -13.56 -3.96 -54.60
CA PHE A 528 -14.38 -3.22 -55.54
C PHE A 528 -15.87 -3.39 -55.19
N LEU A 529 -16.35 -4.58 -54.84
CA LEU A 529 -17.73 -4.78 -54.37
C LEU A 529 -17.98 -4.18 -52.97
N ILE A 530 -16.97 -4.02 -52.11
CA ILE A 530 -17.11 -3.37 -50.80
C ILE A 530 -16.98 -1.85 -50.89
N PHE A 531 -16.01 -1.33 -51.64
CA PHE A 531 -15.80 0.12 -51.80
C PHE A 531 -16.72 0.71 -52.87
N PHE A 532 -16.85 0.06 -54.02
CA PHE A 532 -17.77 0.45 -55.09
C PHE A 532 -19.14 -0.19 -54.96
N GLY A 533 -19.29 -1.44 -54.53
CA GLY A 533 -20.62 -2.07 -54.44
C GLY A 533 -21.53 -1.47 -53.36
N ARG A 534 -20.98 -0.96 -52.23
CA ARG A 534 -21.77 -0.12 -51.28
C ARG A 534 -22.24 1.19 -51.91
N ARG A 535 -21.49 1.73 -52.88
CA ARG A 535 -21.84 2.93 -53.64
C ARG A 535 -22.81 2.61 -54.78
N TRP A 536 -22.68 1.45 -55.42
CA TRP A 536 -23.46 0.94 -56.57
C TRP A 536 -24.84 0.41 -56.17
N MET A 537 -24.98 -0.21 -54.99
CA MET A 537 -26.28 -0.68 -54.46
C MET A 537 -27.09 0.44 -53.77
N SER A 538 -26.49 1.62 -53.53
CA SER A 538 -27.21 2.74 -52.91
C SER A 538 -28.29 3.34 -53.83
N THR A 539 -28.25 3.01 -55.13
CA THR A 539 -29.13 3.57 -56.16
C THR A 539 -30.12 2.55 -56.78
N ARG A 540 -30.28 1.33 -56.24
CA ARG A 540 -31.24 0.32 -56.76
C ARG A 540 -32.17 -0.26 -55.67
N PRO A 541 -33.38 -0.73 -56.01
CA PRO A 541 -34.34 -1.28 -55.04
C PRO A 541 -33.95 -2.69 -54.54
N ARG A 542 -34.44 -3.05 -53.34
CA ARG A 542 -34.10 -4.28 -52.60
C ARG A 542 -34.73 -5.53 -53.25
N LEU A 543 -33.96 -6.62 -53.39
CA LEU A 543 -34.41 -7.93 -53.90
C LEU A 543 -34.81 -8.88 -52.74
N ASP A 544 -35.89 -9.64 -52.93
CA ASP A 544 -36.39 -10.63 -51.95
C ASP A 544 -35.83 -12.03 -52.24
N LEU A 545 -34.92 -12.49 -51.40
CA LEU A 545 -34.19 -13.76 -51.53
C LEU A 545 -34.70 -14.85 -50.56
N GLN A 546 -35.88 -14.65 -49.96
CA GLN A 546 -36.40 -15.52 -48.89
C GLN A 546 -36.57 -16.98 -49.33
N LYS A 547 -37.02 -17.22 -50.58
CA LYS A 547 -37.19 -18.58 -51.11
C LYS A 547 -35.85 -19.29 -51.35
N THR A 548 -34.83 -18.55 -51.75
CA THR A 548 -33.47 -19.07 -52.01
C THR A 548 -32.78 -19.46 -50.71
N LEU A 549 -32.98 -18.68 -49.64
CA LEU A 549 -32.42 -18.96 -48.31
C LEU A 549 -33.10 -20.16 -47.63
N ILE A 550 -34.41 -20.32 -47.81
CA ILE A 550 -35.15 -21.50 -47.31
C ILE A 550 -34.69 -22.76 -48.06
N ALA A 551 -34.54 -22.69 -49.39
CA ALA A 551 -34.02 -23.82 -50.18
C ALA A 551 -32.59 -24.21 -49.76
N TRP A 552 -31.73 -23.22 -49.47
CA TRP A 552 -30.36 -23.43 -48.98
C TRP A 552 -30.30 -24.15 -47.63
N ASN A 553 -31.12 -23.69 -46.66
CA ASN A 553 -31.18 -24.29 -45.34
C ASN A 553 -31.85 -25.67 -45.33
N LEU A 554 -32.85 -25.88 -46.21
CA LEU A 554 -33.47 -27.19 -46.39
C LEU A 554 -32.44 -28.19 -46.94
N MET A 555 -31.65 -27.80 -47.94
CA MET A 555 -30.60 -28.62 -48.53
C MET A 555 -29.53 -29.08 -47.51
N LEU A 556 -29.08 -28.17 -46.63
CA LEU A 556 -28.14 -28.47 -45.54
C LEU A 556 -28.70 -29.49 -44.54
N ALA A 557 -29.99 -29.37 -44.19
CA ALA A 557 -30.66 -30.31 -43.31
C ALA A 557 -30.79 -31.70 -43.95
N THR A 558 -31.13 -31.78 -45.25
CA THR A 558 -31.27 -33.06 -45.97
C THR A 558 -29.93 -33.81 -46.03
N PHE A 559 -28.82 -33.12 -46.26
CA PHE A 559 -27.49 -33.75 -46.29
C PHE A 559 -27.05 -34.29 -44.92
N SER A 560 -27.36 -33.57 -43.83
CA SER A 560 -27.02 -34.02 -42.48
C SER A 560 -27.87 -35.22 -42.02
N ILE A 561 -29.15 -35.28 -42.44
CA ILE A 561 -30.04 -36.41 -42.15
C ILE A 561 -29.65 -37.64 -42.99
N ALA A 562 -29.37 -37.46 -44.29
CA ALA A 562 -28.93 -38.55 -45.17
C ALA A 562 -27.60 -39.18 -44.74
N GLY A 563 -26.61 -38.36 -44.34
CA GLY A 563 -25.35 -38.85 -43.81
C GLY A 563 -25.52 -39.67 -42.53
N THR A 564 -26.40 -39.23 -41.62
CA THR A 564 -26.71 -39.97 -40.38
C THR A 564 -27.46 -41.27 -40.68
N TYR A 565 -28.41 -41.25 -41.61
CA TYR A 565 -29.20 -42.43 -42.00
C TYR A 565 -28.34 -43.52 -42.66
N HIS A 566 -27.31 -43.17 -43.43
CA HIS A 566 -26.42 -44.14 -44.06
C HIS A 566 -25.29 -44.63 -43.14
N LEU A 567 -24.70 -43.77 -42.30
CA LEU A 567 -23.55 -44.15 -41.44
C LEU A 567 -23.97 -44.92 -40.18
N LEU A 568 -25.14 -44.62 -39.62
CA LEU A 568 -25.55 -45.13 -38.31
C LEU A 568 -25.92 -46.64 -38.31
N PRO A 569 -26.63 -47.20 -39.30
CA PRO A 569 -26.94 -48.62 -39.34
C PRO A 569 -25.70 -49.51 -39.53
N GLU A 570 -24.71 -49.04 -40.29
CA GLU A 570 -23.43 -49.73 -40.51
C GLU A 570 -22.57 -49.74 -39.25
N MET A 571 -22.49 -48.60 -38.53
CA MET A 571 -21.82 -48.55 -37.22
C MET A 571 -22.49 -49.48 -36.22
N ILE A 572 -23.82 -49.59 -36.24
CA ILE A 572 -24.58 -50.48 -35.35
C ILE A 572 -24.40 -51.95 -35.75
N SER A 573 -24.25 -52.29 -37.03
CA SER A 573 -24.02 -53.67 -37.47
C SER A 573 -22.63 -54.16 -37.07
N VAL A 574 -21.59 -53.32 -37.22
CA VAL A 574 -20.21 -53.60 -36.77
C VAL A 574 -20.13 -53.66 -35.25
N TRP A 575 -20.87 -52.81 -34.55
CA TRP A 575 -20.97 -52.86 -33.09
C TRP A 575 -21.64 -54.16 -32.61
N LYS A 576 -22.67 -54.64 -33.30
CA LYS A 576 -23.34 -55.90 -32.96
C LYS A 576 -22.47 -57.15 -33.19
N THR A 577 -21.58 -57.14 -34.18
CA THR A 577 -20.75 -58.33 -34.51
C THR A 577 -19.41 -58.39 -33.76
N GLY A 578 -18.81 -57.25 -33.41
CA GLY A 578 -17.49 -57.20 -32.75
C GLY A 578 -17.44 -56.52 -31.38
N GLY A 579 -18.55 -55.92 -30.92
CA GLY A 579 -18.55 -55.13 -29.69
C GLY A 579 -17.80 -53.78 -29.82
N PHE A 580 -18.02 -52.90 -28.85
CA PHE A 580 -17.61 -51.49 -28.90
C PHE A 580 -16.09 -51.29 -29.01
N HIS A 581 -15.30 -52.19 -28.41
CA HIS A 581 -13.84 -52.13 -28.47
C HIS A 581 -13.29 -52.43 -29.88
N HIS A 582 -13.93 -53.36 -30.60
CA HIS A 582 -13.53 -53.73 -31.95
C HIS A 582 -13.90 -52.65 -32.98
N THR A 583 -15.00 -51.93 -32.78
CA THR A 583 -15.41 -50.80 -33.64
C THR A 583 -14.42 -49.63 -33.59
N VAL A 584 -13.73 -49.45 -32.46
CA VAL A 584 -12.84 -48.30 -32.22
C VAL A 584 -11.37 -48.62 -32.54
N CYS A 585 -10.89 -49.84 -32.26
CA CYS A 585 -9.46 -50.15 -32.35
C CYS A 585 -9.03 -50.85 -33.66
N LYS A 586 -9.96 -51.33 -34.49
CA LYS A 586 -9.63 -51.98 -35.77
C LYS A 586 -10.59 -51.53 -36.87
N ASN A 587 -10.30 -50.42 -37.55
CA ASN A 587 -10.51 -50.34 -39.01
C ASN A 587 -10.08 -49.01 -39.63
N GLN A 588 -9.01 -49.07 -40.42
CA GLN A 588 -8.65 -48.10 -41.47
C GLN A 588 -9.65 -48.13 -42.65
N THR A 589 -10.60 -49.09 -42.69
CA THR A 589 -11.51 -49.28 -43.83
C THR A 589 -12.65 -48.26 -43.94
N TYR A 590 -13.00 -47.58 -42.84
CA TYR A 590 -14.09 -46.58 -42.81
C TYR A 590 -13.84 -45.36 -43.70
N PHE A 591 -12.56 -45.04 -43.93
CA PHE A 591 -12.13 -43.93 -44.77
C PHE A 591 -11.73 -44.36 -46.19
N THR A 592 -11.69 -45.67 -46.47
CA THR A 592 -11.27 -46.20 -47.77
C THR A 592 -12.43 -46.70 -48.61
N ASP A 593 -13.61 -46.98 -48.01
CA ASP A 593 -14.81 -47.35 -48.77
C ASP A 593 -15.44 -46.10 -49.42
N PRO A 594 -15.56 -46.01 -50.76
CA PRO A 594 -15.85 -44.76 -51.46
C PRO A 594 -17.21 -44.16 -51.10
N THR A 595 -18.21 -45.00 -50.80
CA THR A 595 -19.58 -44.58 -50.49
C THR A 595 -19.68 -43.98 -49.09
N SER A 596 -19.19 -44.67 -48.06
CA SER A 596 -19.18 -44.21 -46.67
C SER A 596 -18.18 -43.08 -46.42
N GLY A 597 -17.07 -43.03 -47.18
CA GLY A 597 -16.13 -41.91 -47.23
C GLY A 597 -16.74 -40.63 -47.84
N LEU A 598 -17.50 -40.75 -48.93
CA LEU A 598 -18.19 -39.62 -49.56
C LEU A 598 -19.24 -39.01 -48.61
N TRP A 599 -20.03 -39.82 -47.91
CA TRP A 599 -21.03 -39.32 -46.95
C TRP A 599 -20.38 -38.69 -45.70
N SER A 600 -19.24 -39.21 -45.26
CA SER A 600 -18.44 -38.60 -44.19
C SER A 600 -17.82 -37.27 -44.60
N TRP A 601 -17.35 -37.15 -45.85
CA TRP A 601 -16.80 -35.92 -46.41
C TRP A 601 -17.88 -34.86 -46.66
N LEU A 602 -19.05 -35.24 -47.18
CA LEU A 602 -20.21 -34.36 -47.35
C LEU A 602 -20.74 -33.85 -46.00
N PHE A 603 -20.70 -34.67 -44.94
CA PHE A 603 -21.05 -34.26 -43.58
C PHE A 603 -20.09 -33.19 -43.03
N VAL A 604 -18.79 -33.30 -43.30
CA VAL A 604 -17.79 -32.29 -42.92
C VAL A 604 -17.92 -31.02 -43.77
N MET A 605 -18.19 -31.14 -45.07
CA MET A 605 -18.40 -29.97 -45.94
C MET A 605 -19.68 -29.19 -45.60
N ALA A 606 -20.75 -29.86 -45.15
CA ALA A 606 -21.93 -29.20 -44.61
C ALA A 606 -21.59 -28.29 -43.41
N LYS A 607 -20.62 -28.69 -42.57
CA LYS A 607 -20.13 -27.87 -41.43
C LYS A 607 -19.23 -26.71 -41.83
N VAL A 608 -18.54 -26.81 -42.95
CA VAL A 608 -17.77 -25.69 -43.51
C VAL A 608 -18.69 -24.69 -44.22
N LEU A 609 -19.74 -25.18 -44.89
CA LEU A 609 -20.74 -24.33 -45.57
C LEU A 609 -21.68 -23.60 -44.60
N GLU A 610 -21.89 -24.10 -43.37
CA GLU A 610 -22.54 -23.37 -42.26
C GLU A 610 -21.84 -22.03 -41.93
N PHE A 611 -20.55 -21.86 -42.24
CA PHE A 611 -19.84 -20.59 -42.08
C PHE A 611 -20.28 -19.51 -43.11
N GLY A 612 -20.91 -19.95 -44.21
CA GLY A 612 -21.48 -19.11 -45.27
C GLY A 612 -22.71 -18.30 -44.86
N ASP A 613 -23.35 -18.62 -43.73
CA ASP A 613 -24.47 -17.86 -43.17
C ASP A 613 -24.10 -16.39 -42.86
N THR A 614 -22.80 -16.10 -42.74
CA THR A 614 -22.27 -14.75 -42.54
C THR A 614 -22.52 -13.83 -43.74
N ILE A 615 -22.68 -14.37 -44.95
CA ILE A 615 -22.98 -13.58 -46.17
C ILE A 615 -24.42 -13.06 -46.16
N PHE A 616 -25.36 -13.79 -45.58
CA PHE A 616 -26.77 -13.41 -45.54
C PHE A 616 -27.15 -12.56 -44.32
N ILE A 617 -26.32 -12.54 -43.26
CA ILE A 617 -26.49 -11.66 -42.08
C ILE A 617 -26.16 -10.18 -42.39
N ILE A 618 -25.42 -9.89 -43.46
CA ILE A 618 -25.08 -8.52 -43.87
C ILE A 618 -26.27 -7.81 -44.57
N LEU A 619 -27.27 -8.56 -45.03
CA LEU A 619 -28.52 -8.00 -45.53
C LEU A 619 -29.58 -7.98 -44.41
N PRO A 620 -30.33 -6.88 -44.23
CA PRO A 620 -31.30 -6.78 -43.15
C PRO A 620 -32.51 -7.66 -43.47
N MET A 621 -32.45 -8.93 -43.08
CA MET A 621 -33.59 -9.84 -43.15
C MET A 621 -34.23 -9.99 -41.77
N LYS A 622 -35.55 -9.80 -41.72
CA LYS A 622 -36.39 -10.21 -40.59
C LYS A 622 -36.83 -11.65 -40.85
N ILE A 623 -36.27 -12.63 -40.15
CA ILE A 623 -36.87 -13.97 -40.10
C ILE A 623 -36.85 -14.48 -38.66
N ALA A 624 -38.02 -14.83 -38.15
CA ALA A 624 -38.21 -15.53 -36.88
C ALA A 624 -38.30 -17.04 -37.17
N VAL A 625 -37.39 -17.83 -36.61
CA VAL A 625 -37.46 -19.29 -36.70
C VAL A 625 -38.35 -19.82 -35.55
N PRO A 626 -39.33 -20.71 -35.81
CA PRO A 626 -40.19 -21.25 -34.77
C PRO A 626 -39.41 -22.02 -33.70
N LYS A 627 -39.69 -21.72 -32.43
CA LYS A 627 -39.06 -22.31 -31.23
C LYS A 627 -38.96 -23.85 -31.18
N PRO A 628 -39.87 -24.66 -31.76
CA PRO A 628 -39.75 -26.12 -31.68
C PRO A 628 -38.49 -26.64 -32.41
N ILE A 629 -38.16 -26.07 -33.57
CA ILE A 629 -37.05 -26.53 -34.41
C ILE A 629 -35.71 -26.21 -33.74
N ALA A 630 -35.60 -25.04 -33.10
CA ALA A 630 -34.39 -24.65 -32.37
C ALA A 630 -34.13 -25.55 -31.15
N ILE A 631 -35.19 -25.97 -30.45
CA ILE A 631 -35.06 -26.85 -29.29
C ILE A 631 -34.59 -28.23 -29.73
N THR A 632 -35.18 -28.82 -30.79
CA THR A 632 -34.79 -30.13 -31.32
C THR A 632 -33.32 -30.18 -31.78
N ILE A 633 -32.83 -29.10 -32.41
CA ILE A 633 -31.43 -28.98 -32.81
C ILE A 633 -30.51 -28.92 -31.58
N THR A 634 -30.91 -28.20 -30.53
CA THR A 634 -30.08 -28.01 -29.33
C THR A 634 -30.04 -29.27 -28.46
N THR A 635 -31.15 -30.03 -28.35
CA THR A 635 -31.17 -31.29 -27.60
C THR A 635 -30.39 -32.40 -28.29
N MET A 636 -30.41 -32.48 -29.63
CA MET A 636 -29.58 -33.42 -30.39
C MET A 636 -28.08 -33.14 -30.22
N GLN A 637 -27.67 -31.87 -30.15
CA GLN A 637 -26.27 -31.47 -29.93
C GLN A 637 -25.73 -31.81 -28.53
N ILE A 638 -26.58 -31.70 -27.50
CA ILE A 638 -26.20 -32.04 -26.12
C ILE A 638 -26.05 -33.57 -25.95
N LEU A 639 -26.96 -34.34 -26.57
CA LEU A 639 -26.89 -35.81 -26.54
C LEU A 639 -25.62 -36.33 -27.23
N GLN A 640 -25.21 -35.69 -28.33
CA GLN A 640 -23.99 -36.01 -29.06
C GLN A 640 -22.70 -35.70 -28.26
N MET A 641 -22.69 -34.63 -27.46
CA MET A 641 -21.57 -34.27 -26.59
C MET A 641 -21.40 -35.25 -25.41
N ILE A 642 -22.50 -35.77 -24.87
CA ILE A 642 -22.48 -36.78 -23.80
C ILE A 642 -21.94 -38.10 -24.32
N ILE A 643 -22.34 -38.52 -25.53
CA ILE A 643 -21.83 -39.74 -26.18
C ILE A 643 -20.31 -39.63 -26.42
N SER A 644 -19.82 -38.48 -26.91
CA SER A 644 -18.38 -38.22 -27.11
C SER A 644 -17.56 -38.25 -25.81
N MET A 645 -18.12 -37.77 -24.70
CA MET A 645 -17.48 -37.86 -23.37
C MET A 645 -17.39 -39.30 -22.87
N PHE A 646 -18.43 -40.11 -23.09
CA PHE A 646 -18.42 -41.52 -22.69
C PHE A 646 -17.41 -42.35 -23.51
N VAL A 647 -17.30 -42.11 -24.82
CA VAL A 647 -16.30 -42.78 -25.68
C VAL A 647 -14.88 -42.44 -25.22
N ASN A 648 -14.58 -41.16 -24.96
CA ASN A 648 -13.26 -40.73 -24.50
C ASN A 648 -12.91 -41.24 -23.10
N CYS A 649 -13.90 -41.31 -22.20
CA CYS A 649 -13.70 -41.87 -20.86
C CYS A 649 -13.45 -43.39 -20.90
N TYR A 650 -14.13 -44.12 -21.80
CA TYR A 650 -13.94 -45.55 -21.99
C TYR A 650 -12.57 -45.89 -22.61
N VAL A 651 -12.15 -45.15 -23.66
CA VAL A 651 -10.81 -45.29 -24.28
C VAL A 651 -9.69 -45.05 -23.25
N TYR A 652 -9.85 -44.03 -22.40
CA TYR A 652 -8.88 -43.74 -21.34
C TYR A 652 -8.82 -44.82 -20.25
N THR A 653 -9.95 -45.49 -19.94
CA THR A 653 -9.97 -46.63 -19.00
C THR A 653 -9.42 -47.92 -19.61
N SER A 654 -9.60 -48.17 -20.91
CA SER A 654 -9.06 -49.35 -21.59
C SER A 654 -7.54 -49.30 -21.74
N MET A 655 -6.96 -48.12 -22.02
CA MET A 655 -5.49 -47.92 -22.00
C MET A 655 -4.86 -48.20 -20.63
N LYS A 656 -5.64 -48.08 -19.54
CA LYS A 656 -5.18 -48.29 -18.15
C LYS A 656 -5.27 -49.76 -17.69
N ARG A 657 -5.88 -50.66 -18.49
CA ARG A 657 -5.95 -52.10 -18.22
C ARG A 657 -4.87 -52.93 -18.95
N GLY A 658 -4.05 -52.32 -19.81
CA GLY A 658 -2.96 -53.02 -20.49
C GLY A 658 -3.40 -53.88 -21.69
N GLU A 659 -4.51 -53.56 -22.34
CA GLU A 659 -4.85 -54.14 -23.65
C GLU A 659 -4.16 -53.30 -24.75
N GLU A 660 -3.11 -53.86 -25.36
CA GLU A 660 -2.21 -53.15 -26.28
C GLU A 660 -2.88 -52.76 -27.61
N CYS A 661 -2.68 -51.50 -28.01
CA CYS A 661 -2.74 -51.05 -29.40
C CYS A 661 -1.28 -50.78 -29.83
N ASP A 662 -0.80 -51.46 -30.87
CA ASP A 662 0.63 -51.72 -31.10
C ASP A 662 1.48 -50.47 -31.49
N ASN A 663 2.51 -50.19 -30.66
CA ASN A 663 3.92 -49.75 -30.85
C ASN A 663 4.34 -48.81 -32.02
N SER A 664 5.40 -47.97 -32.01
CA SER A 664 6.65 -47.79 -31.24
C SER A 664 7.37 -46.52 -31.76
N PHE A 665 8.16 -45.80 -30.93
CA PHE A 665 9.48 -45.20 -31.32
C PHE A 665 10.14 -44.42 -30.15
N TRP A 666 11.35 -44.86 -29.77
CA TRP A 666 12.41 -44.17 -28.99
C TRP A 666 12.47 -44.26 -27.45
N ASN A 667 13.27 -45.24 -27.05
CA ASN A 667 14.05 -45.36 -25.83
C ASN A 667 15.50 -44.86 -26.10
N ILE A 668 16.24 -44.35 -25.10
CA ILE A 668 17.72 -44.46 -24.91
C ILE A 668 18.12 -43.94 -23.50
N GLN A 669 18.92 -44.75 -22.79
CA GLN A 669 19.53 -44.58 -21.45
C GLN A 669 20.89 -43.86 -21.48
N ALA A 670 21.37 -43.31 -20.33
CA ALA A 670 22.57 -43.78 -19.59
C ALA A 670 23.23 -42.76 -18.61
N TYR A 671 23.23 -43.11 -17.30
CA TYR A 671 24.35 -43.24 -16.33
C TYR A 671 25.29 -42.06 -15.90
N VAL A 672 25.37 -41.76 -14.58
CA VAL A 672 26.53 -42.04 -13.67
C VAL A 672 26.41 -41.36 -12.27
N ARG A 673 26.56 -42.23 -11.24
CA ARG A 673 27.12 -42.09 -9.86
C ARG A 673 26.22 -41.85 -8.62
N MET A 674 26.34 -42.85 -7.74
CA MET A 674 25.86 -43.01 -6.36
C MET A 674 26.86 -42.44 -5.34
N SER A 675 26.36 -42.03 -4.16
CA SER A 675 26.69 -42.55 -2.81
C SER A 675 26.78 -41.45 -1.74
N GLU A 676 25.89 -41.50 -0.75
CA GLU A 676 26.21 -41.56 0.69
C GLU A 676 24.89 -41.62 1.51
N LYS A 677 24.77 -42.61 2.41
CA LYS A 677 23.76 -42.68 3.49
C LYS A 677 24.35 -41.99 4.73
N PRO A 678 23.54 -41.53 5.71
CA PRO A 678 23.41 -42.37 6.92
C PRO A 678 22.10 -42.24 7.76
N ILE A 679 21.90 -43.29 8.57
CA ILE A 679 21.28 -43.37 9.92
C ILE A 679 19.74 -43.42 10.07
N TYR A 680 19.30 -44.59 10.56
CA TYR A 680 18.02 -44.87 11.20
C TYR A 680 17.99 -44.29 12.63
N LEU A 681 16.86 -43.68 13.02
CA LEU A 681 16.48 -43.52 14.43
C LEU A 681 15.15 -44.24 14.67
N ASN A 682 15.19 -45.12 15.69
CA ASN A 682 14.12 -46.04 16.07
C ASN A 682 12.84 -45.31 16.51
N SER A 683 11.74 -45.86 16.03
CA SER A 683 10.37 -45.63 16.45
C SER A 683 10.18 -45.69 17.97
N THR A 684 9.51 -44.68 18.55
CA THR A 684 8.48 -44.88 19.59
C THR A 684 7.71 -43.57 19.81
N LYS A 685 6.39 -43.62 19.62
CA LYS A 685 5.38 -42.54 19.77
C LYS A 685 5.15 -41.59 18.59
N GLN A 686 5.01 -42.12 17.37
CA GLN A 686 4.19 -41.41 16.38
C GLN A 686 2.74 -41.89 16.56
N ALA A 687 1.87 -41.02 17.06
CA ALA A 687 0.43 -41.23 17.00
C ALA A 687 0.02 -41.26 15.52
N ALA A 688 0.16 -42.42 14.90
CA ALA A 688 -0.10 -42.64 13.49
C ALA A 688 -1.62 -42.57 13.28
N MET A 689 -2.11 -41.44 12.77
CA MET A 689 -3.38 -41.47 12.06
C MET A 689 -3.26 -42.49 10.93
N ASN A 690 -4.19 -43.46 10.87
CA ASN A 690 -4.23 -44.45 9.79
C ASN A 690 -4.19 -43.74 8.42
N GLN A 691 -3.15 -44.03 7.64
CA GLN A 691 -3.03 -43.58 6.25
C GLN A 691 -4.04 -44.36 5.42
N PHE A 692 -4.77 -43.67 4.54
CA PHE A 692 -5.69 -44.36 3.63
C PHE A 692 -4.91 -45.10 2.52
N SER A 693 -5.49 -46.17 1.97
CA SER A 693 -4.85 -46.97 0.91
C SER A 693 -4.45 -46.15 -0.32
N PHE A 694 -5.24 -45.13 -0.68
CA PHE A 694 -4.92 -44.22 -1.77
C PHE A 694 -3.80 -43.21 -1.46
N GLU A 695 -3.60 -42.84 -0.18
CA GLU A 695 -2.51 -41.96 0.25
C GLU A 695 -1.18 -42.75 0.28
N LYS A 696 -1.24 -44.02 0.69
CA LYS A 696 -0.07 -44.92 0.74
C LYS A 696 0.45 -45.30 -0.65
N ASN A 697 -0.43 -45.43 -1.64
CA ASN A 697 -0.08 -45.79 -3.01
C ASN A 697 0.21 -44.57 -3.91
N PHE A 698 0.45 -43.39 -3.32
CA PHE A 698 0.72 -42.17 -4.08
C PHE A 698 2.15 -42.16 -4.62
N ASP A 699 2.29 -42.19 -5.95
CA ASP A 699 3.56 -42.05 -6.66
C ASP A 699 4.07 -40.60 -6.60
N LEU A 700 4.87 -40.29 -5.57
CA LEU A 700 5.44 -38.95 -5.36
C LEU A 700 6.40 -38.57 -6.49
N ASP A 701 7.34 -39.46 -6.81
CA ASP A 701 8.43 -39.19 -7.75
C ASP A 701 7.91 -38.97 -9.17
N GLY A 702 6.99 -39.81 -9.64
CA GLY A 702 6.37 -39.64 -10.96
C GLY A 702 5.50 -38.38 -11.04
N LYS A 703 4.83 -37.98 -9.95
CA LYS A 703 4.04 -36.74 -9.94
C LYS A 703 4.89 -35.48 -9.87
N MET A 704 6.03 -35.51 -9.20
CA MET A 704 7.00 -34.41 -9.23
C MET A 704 7.63 -34.26 -10.61
N LEU A 705 8.01 -35.37 -11.25
CA LEU A 705 8.53 -35.39 -12.62
C LEU A 705 7.49 -34.87 -13.61
N TRP A 706 6.21 -35.23 -13.43
CA TRP A 706 5.12 -34.68 -14.23
C TRP A 706 4.97 -33.16 -14.03
N LEU A 707 5.01 -32.66 -12.80
CA LEU A 707 4.95 -31.22 -12.53
C LEU A 707 6.12 -30.46 -13.15
N ASP A 708 7.31 -31.06 -13.20
CA ASP A 708 8.51 -30.50 -13.82
C ASP A 708 8.40 -30.48 -15.34
N ASN A 709 8.05 -31.60 -15.97
CA ASN A 709 7.89 -31.71 -17.42
C ASN A 709 6.77 -30.81 -17.97
N TYR A 710 5.69 -30.63 -17.21
CA TYR A 710 4.50 -29.89 -17.64
C TYR A 710 4.32 -28.54 -16.93
N TRP A 711 5.41 -27.91 -16.49
CA TRP A 711 5.36 -26.62 -15.81
C TRP A 711 4.72 -25.49 -16.65
N THR A 712 4.85 -25.57 -17.97
CA THR A 712 4.26 -24.62 -18.93
C THR A 712 2.72 -24.67 -18.96
N LEU A 713 2.10 -25.75 -18.50
CA LEU A 713 0.64 -25.85 -18.39
C LEU A 713 0.06 -24.80 -17.43
N SER A 714 0.82 -24.41 -16.39
CA SER A 714 0.39 -23.33 -15.48
C SER A 714 0.15 -22.01 -16.23
N PHE A 715 1.01 -21.66 -17.20
CA PHE A 715 0.86 -20.48 -18.05
C PHE A 715 -0.26 -20.64 -19.08
N LEU A 716 -0.47 -21.85 -19.60
CA LEU A 716 -1.60 -22.15 -20.48
C LEU A 716 -2.94 -21.92 -19.76
N PHE A 717 -3.11 -22.47 -18.55
CA PHE A 717 -4.31 -22.25 -17.75
C PHE A 717 -4.53 -20.78 -17.41
N VAL A 718 -3.48 -20.04 -17.06
CA VAL A 718 -3.55 -18.58 -16.86
C VAL A 718 -4.00 -17.86 -18.13
N THR A 719 -3.47 -18.25 -19.29
CA THR A 719 -3.83 -17.63 -20.58
C THR A 719 -5.30 -17.88 -20.91
N ILE A 720 -5.78 -19.12 -20.77
CA ILE A 720 -7.19 -19.48 -20.95
C ILE A 720 -8.08 -18.70 -19.98
N TYR A 721 -7.67 -18.59 -18.72
CA TYR A 721 -8.38 -17.83 -17.70
C TYR A 721 -8.48 -16.33 -18.01
N LEU A 722 -7.41 -15.70 -18.51
CA LEU A 722 -7.43 -14.30 -18.92
C LEU A 722 -8.31 -14.07 -20.16
N ILE A 723 -8.30 -15.02 -21.11
CA ILE A 723 -9.22 -15.03 -22.26
C ILE A 723 -10.67 -15.15 -21.77
N LEU A 724 -10.96 -16.06 -20.84
CA LEU A 724 -12.28 -16.22 -20.22
C LEU A 724 -12.74 -14.92 -19.55
N ILE A 725 -11.86 -14.21 -18.84
CA ILE A 725 -12.18 -12.91 -18.24
C ILE A 725 -12.55 -11.89 -19.32
N TYR A 726 -11.73 -11.75 -20.35
CA TYR A 726 -11.93 -10.74 -21.39
C TYR A 726 -13.16 -11.04 -22.27
N LEU A 727 -13.22 -12.25 -22.85
CA LEU A 727 -14.32 -12.67 -23.72
C LEU A 727 -15.61 -12.90 -22.94
N GLY A 728 -15.54 -13.51 -21.75
CA GLY A 728 -16.70 -13.78 -20.91
C GLY A 728 -17.38 -12.49 -20.43
N GLN A 729 -16.61 -11.47 -20.06
CA GLN A 729 -17.19 -10.15 -19.73
C GLN A 729 -17.84 -9.50 -20.96
N ARG A 730 -17.20 -9.56 -22.13
CA ARG A 730 -17.75 -9.00 -23.39
C ARG A 730 -19.03 -9.74 -23.82
N TRP A 731 -19.06 -11.06 -23.69
CA TRP A 731 -20.21 -11.90 -23.98
C TRP A 731 -21.39 -11.65 -23.02
N MET A 732 -21.11 -11.44 -21.73
CA MET A 732 -22.15 -11.14 -20.75
C MET A 732 -22.70 -9.71 -20.88
N GLN A 733 -22.03 -8.76 -21.52
CA GLN A 733 -22.52 -7.37 -21.64
C GLN A 733 -23.94 -7.31 -22.23
N THR A 734 -24.23 -8.13 -23.24
CA THR A 734 -25.51 -8.15 -23.97
C THR A 734 -26.57 -9.08 -23.36
N ARG A 735 -26.24 -9.88 -22.34
CA ARG A 735 -27.14 -10.91 -21.75
C ARG A 735 -27.64 -10.52 -20.35
N PRO A 736 -28.81 -11.00 -19.89
CA PRO A 736 -29.19 -10.84 -18.47
C PRO A 736 -28.28 -11.66 -17.54
N ALA A 737 -28.21 -11.28 -16.27
CA ALA A 737 -27.43 -12.04 -15.27
C ALA A 737 -28.10 -13.38 -14.97
N TYR A 738 -27.33 -14.48 -14.96
CA TYR A 738 -27.85 -15.81 -14.67
C TYR A 738 -28.07 -16.03 -13.16
N GLU A 739 -29.18 -16.67 -12.79
CA GLU A 739 -29.48 -17.01 -11.39
C GLU A 739 -28.93 -18.40 -11.02
N LEU A 740 -27.62 -18.48 -10.78
CA LEU A 740 -26.90 -19.74 -10.50
C LEU A 740 -26.79 -20.07 -9.01
N ARG A 741 -27.80 -19.75 -8.18
CA ARG A 741 -27.66 -19.85 -6.71
C ARG A 741 -27.42 -21.27 -6.22
N THR A 742 -28.19 -22.24 -6.72
CA THR A 742 -28.08 -23.65 -6.31
C THR A 742 -26.74 -24.24 -6.76
N THR A 743 -26.35 -23.99 -8.01
CA THR A 743 -25.05 -24.41 -8.56
C THR A 743 -23.89 -23.79 -7.77
N LEU A 744 -24.00 -22.50 -7.41
CA LEU A 744 -23.00 -21.82 -6.59
C LEU A 744 -22.95 -22.36 -5.16
N ALA A 745 -24.10 -22.75 -4.57
CA ALA A 745 -24.13 -23.36 -3.25
C ALA A 745 -23.45 -24.73 -3.25
N VAL A 746 -23.73 -25.58 -4.25
CA VAL A 746 -23.09 -26.90 -4.43
C VAL A 746 -21.58 -26.75 -4.64
N TRP A 747 -21.18 -25.82 -5.51
CA TRP A 747 -19.77 -25.50 -5.78
C TRP A 747 -19.01 -25.05 -4.53
N ASN A 748 -19.58 -24.12 -3.75
CA ASN A 748 -18.93 -23.66 -2.52
C ASN A 748 -18.90 -24.74 -1.43
N TRP A 749 -19.92 -25.61 -1.35
CA TRP A 749 -19.90 -26.75 -0.42
C TRP A 749 -18.83 -27.78 -0.77
N SER A 750 -18.63 -28.08 -2.06
CA SER A 750 -17.57 -29.03 -2.48
C SER A 750 -16.17 -28.49 -2.18
N LEU A 751 -15.92 -27.20 -2.44
CA LEU A 751 -14.64 -26.56 -2.11
C LEU A 751 -14.42 -26.43 -0.59
N ALA A 752 -15.48 -26.20 0.19
CA ALA A 752 -15.41 -26.18 1.64
C ALA A 752 -15.05 -27.57 2.20
N LEU A 753 -15.73 -28.63 1.75
CA LEU A 753 -15.47 -30.01 2.17
C LEU A 753 -14.03 -30.44 1.83
N PHE A 754 -13.58 -30.15 0.61
CA PHE A 754 -12.20 -30.39 0.18
C PHE A 754 -11.18 -29.70 1.11
N SER A 755 -11.43 -28.43 1.47
CA SER A 755 -10.56 -27.66 2.36
C SER A 755 -10.58 -28.13 3.82
N ILE A 756 -11.74 -28.61 4.31
CA ILE A 756 -11.88 -29.21 5.64
C ILE A 756 -11.07 -30.51 5.72
N MET A 757 -11.17 -31.38 4.70
CA MET A 757 -10.40 -32.62 4.63
C MET A 757 -8.89 -32.35 4.56
N GLY A 758 -8.45 -31.38 3.74
CA GLY A 758 -7.03 -30.99 3.69
C GLY A 758 -6.51 -30.47 5.03
N THR A 759 -7.30 -29.66 5.74
CA THR A 759 -6.94 -29.14 7.07
C THR A 759 -6.85 -30.26 8.11
N SER A 760 -7.84 -31.16 8.15
CA SER A 760 -7.90 -32.23 9.16
C SER A 760 -6.78 -33.28 9.00
N ARG A 761 -6.23 -33.44 7.79
CA ARG A 761 -5.12 -34.37 7.52
C ARG A 761 -3.75 -33.74 7.78
N ILE A 762 -3.52 -32.49 7.35
CA ILE A 762 -2.21 -31.83 7.47
C ILE A 762 -1.98 -31.24 8.88
N LEU A 763 -3.01 -30.66 9.52
CA LEU A 763 -2.85 -29.93 10.79
C LEU A 763 -2.27 -30.79 11.93
N PRO A 764 -2.79 -32.00 12.22
CA PRO A 764 -2.27 -32.80 13.33
C PRO A 764 -0.82 -33.23 13.11
N GLN A 765 -0.41 -33.44 11.85
CA GLN A 765 0.95 -33.83 11.51
C GLN A 765 1.94 -32.70 11.75
N ILE A 766 1.60 -31.47 11.36
CA ILE A 766 2.45 -30.31 11.65
C ILE A 766 2.52 -30.03 13.15
N LEU A 767 1.40 -30.14 13.89
CA LEU A 767 1.38 -29.92 15.33
C LEU A 767 2.29 -30.89 16.08
N ASN A 768 2.20 -32.19 15.77
CA ASN A 768 3.06 -33.21 16.38
C ASN A 768 4.55 -32.92 16.10
N GLN A 769 4.89 -32.43 14.90
CA GLN A 769 6.27 -32.13 14.54
C GLN A 769 6.80 -30.83 15.15
N VAL A 770 5.94 -29.84 15.34
CA VAL A 770 6.30 -28.63 16.09
C VAL A 770 6.56 -28.98 17.55
N GLU A 771 5.79 -29.90 18.13
CA GLU A 771 5.99 -30.38 19.50
C GLU A 771 7.27 -31.20 19.64
N GLU A 772 7.57 -32.05 18.66
CA GLU A 772 8.71 -32.99 18.70
C GLU A 772 10.06 -32.34 18.32
N PHE A 773 10.10 -31.50 17.28
CA PHE A 773 11.34 -30.95 16.72
C PHE A 773 11.41 -29.41 16.74
N GLY A 774 10.34 -28.74 17.16
CA GLY A 774 10.25 -27.28 17.21
C GLY A 774 9.87 -26.63 15.88
N PHE A 775 9.36 -25.40 15.95
CA PHE A 775 8.85 -24.65 14.79
C PHE A 775 9.90 -24.44 13.69
N GLU A 776 11.13 -24.08 14.07
CA GLU A 776 12.20 -23.80 13.11
C GLU A 776 12.55 -25.01 12.24
N HIS A 777 12.54 -26.22 12.84
CA HIS A 777 12.76 -27.48 12.12
C HIS A 777 11.70 -27.71 11.03
N THR A 778 10.42 -27.45 11.33
CA THR A 778 9.32 -27.61 10.36
C THR A 778 9.37 -26.63 9.17
N VAL A 779 10.13 -25.54 9.30
CA VAL A 779 10.28 -24.50 8.27
C VAL A 779 11.53 -24.74 7.40
N CYS A 780 12.53 -25.46 7.91
CA CYS A 780 13.83 -25.61 7.27
C CYS A 780 14.16 -27.03 6.79
N SER A 781 13.52 -28.07 7.32
CA SER A 781 13.80 -29.47 6.99
C SER A 781 12.80 -30.07 5.98
N PRO A 782 13.26 -30.63 4.84
CA PRO A 782 12.41 -31.25 3.80
C PRO A 782 12.07 -32.71 4.13
N ILE A 783 12.75 -33.30 5.13
CA ILE A 783 12.64 -34.71 5.54
C ILE A 783 11.18 -35.04 5.94
N PHE A 784 10.47 -34.08 6.54
CA PHE A 784 9.07 -34.19 6.94
C PHE A 784 8.10 -34.57 5.80
N GLY A 785 8.42 -34.25 4.54
CA GLY A 785 7.56 -34.54 3.39
C GLY A 785 7.77 -35.93 2.77
N LYS A 786 8.87 -36.63 3.06
CA LYS A 786 9.22 -37.89 2.38
C LYS A 786 8.79 -39.14 3.14
N ASP A 787 8.75 -39.07 4.47
CA ASP A 787 8.43 -40.25 5.31
C ASP A 787 6.92 -40.49 5.47
N ASN A 788 6.09 -39.49 5.18
CA ASN A 788 4.63 -39.56 5.31
C ASN A 788 3.93 -39.01 4.05
N LEU A 789 3.39 -39.92 3.23
CA LEU A 789 2.78 -39.62 1.93
C LEU A 789 1.46 -38.81 2.01
N ILE A 790 0.95 -38.53 3.21
CA ILE A 790 -0.22 -37.66 3.41
C ILE A 790 0.08 -36.23 2.94
N ILE A 791 1.19 -35.62 3.37
CA ILE A 791 1.50 -34.22 3.02
C ILE A 791 1.73 -34.03 1.52
N PRO A 792 2.51 -34.89 0.83
CA PRO A 792 2.68 -34.77 -0.61
C PRO A 792 1.38 -35.01 -1.40
N PHE A 793 0.56 -35.99 -1.03
CA PHE A 793 -0.73 -36.24 -1.67
C PHE A 793 -1.63 -35.00 -1.59
N TRP A 794 -1.85 -34.47 -0.38
CA TRP A 794 -2.71 -33.30 -0.17
C TRP A 794 -2.11 -32.01 -0.75
N SER A 795 -0.79 -31.89 -0.85
CA SER A 795 -0.12 -30.79 -1.54
C SER A 795 -0.27 -30.86 -3.07
N TRP A 796 -0.27 -32.07 -3.65
CA TRP A 796 -0.55 -32.26 -5.07
C TRP A 796 -2.02 -31.92 -5.39
N CYS A 797 -2.96 -32.41 -4.56
CA CYS A 797 -4.38 -32.04 -4.68
C CYS A 797 -4.59 -30.53 -4.51
N PHE A 798 -3.85 -29.87 -3.63
CA PHE A 798 -3.89 -28.42 -3.45
C PHE A 798 -3.59 -27.66 -4.74
N ILE A 799 -2.56 -28.06 -5.50
CA ILE A 799 -2.21 -27.40 -6.77
C ILE A 799 -3.31 -27.57 -7.80
N MET A 800 -3.81 -28.81 -7.96
CA MET A 800 -4.90 -29.09 -8.89
C MET A 800 -6.16 -28.29 -8.53
N SER A 801 -6.43 -28.12 -7.24
CA SER A 801 -7.56 -27.29 -6.78
C SER A 801 -7.44 -25.84 -7.23
N LYS A 802 -6.24 -25.28 -7.41
CA LYS A 802 -6.07 -23.89 -7.89
C LYS A 802 -6.51 -23.69 -9.34
N VAL A 803 -6.47 -24.74 -10.16
CA VAL A 803 -7.07 -24.72 -11.51
C VAL A 803 -8.60 -24.76 -11.41
N ILE A 804 -9.16 -25.57 -10.51
CA ILE A 804 -10.60 -25.66 -10.27
C ILE A 804 -11.16 -24.34 -9.72
N GLU A 805 -10.46 -23.72 -8.76
CA GLU A 805 -10.81 -22.44 -8.14
C GLU A 805 -10.90 -21.27 -9.15
N LEU A 806 -10.29 -21.39 -10.34
CA LEU A 806 -10.49 -20.41 -11.43
C LEU A 806 -11.97 -20.30 -11.84
N GLY A 807 -12.77 -21.35 -11.61
CA GLY A 807 -14.22 -21.37 -11.80
C GLY A 807 -14.97 -20.32 -10.97
N ASP A 808 -14.43 -19.86 -9.84
CA ASP A 808 -15.04 -18.81 -9.02
C ASP A 808 -15.26 -17.52 -9.83
N THR A 809 -14.31 -17.20 -10.72
CA THR A 809 -14.40 -16.05 -11.61
C THR A 809 -15.47 -16.21 -12.68
N ALA A 810 -15.70 -17.43 -13.18
CA ALA A 810 -16.76 -17.71 -14.14
C ALA A 810 -18.14 -17.39 -13.52
N PHE A 811 -18.38 -17.81 -12.27
CA PHE A 811 -19.62 -17.48 -11.55
C PHE A 811 -19.79 -15.97 -11.33
N ILE A 812 -18.72 -15.23 -11.06
CA ILE A 812 -18.77 -13.77 -10.92
C ILE A 812 -19.18 -13.12 -12.26
N ILE A 813 -18.60 -13.56 -13.38
CA ILE A 813 -18.89 -13.04 -14.73
C ILE A 813 -20.34 -13.36 -15.13
N LEU A 814 -20.79 -14.62 -15.00
CA LEU A 814 -22.14 -15.05 -15.36
C LEU A 814 -23.24 -14.36 -14.54
N ARG A 815 -22.92 -13.94 -13.31
CA ARG A 815 -23.83 -13.19 -12.43
C ARG A 815 -23.70 -11.67 -12.57
N LYS A 816 -22.90 -11.17 -13.52
CA LYS A 816 -22.57 -9.74 -13.73
C LYS A 816 -22.07 -9.04 -12.45
N GLN A 817 -21.37 -9.76 -11.59
CA GLN A 817 -20.77 -9.16 -10.41
C GLN A 817 -19.44 -8.50 -10.76
N LYS A 818 -19.08 -7.43 -10.04
CA LYS A 818 -17.84 -6.69 -10.30
C LYS A 818 -16.62 -7.57 -10.00
N LEU A 819 -15.91 -7.99 -11.04
CA LEU A 819 -14.63 -8.66 -10.92
C LEU A 819 -13.57 -7.67 -10.38
N ILE A 820 -12.97 -7.99 -9.23
CA ILE A 820 -11.97 -7.13 -8.59
C ILE A 820 -10.55 -7.57 -8.98
N PHE A 821 -9.64 -6.60 -9.12
CA PHE A 821 -8.23 -6.84 -9.44
C PHE A 821 -7.59 -7.89 -8.54
N LEU A 822 -7.76 -7.72 -7.22
CA LEU A 822 -7.20 -8.61 -6.22
C LEU A 822 -7.60 -10.08 -6.42
N HIS A 823 -8.82 -10.35 -6.90
CA HIS A 823 -9.32 -11.72 -7.09
C HIS A 823 -8.58 -12.41 -8.23
N TRP A 824 -8.63 -11.86 -9.45
CA TRP A 824 -7.97 -12.51 -10.59
C TRP A 824 -6.44 -12.47 -10.47
N TYR A 825 -5.87 -11.41 -9.87
CA TYR A 825 -4.43 -11.33 -9.57
C TYR A 825 -4.00 -12.49 -8.66
N HIS A 826 -4.68 -12.66 -7.52
CA HIS A 826 -4.43 -13.76 -6.58
C HIS A 826 -4.53 -15.15 -7.23
N HIS A 827 -5.59 -15.41 -8.01
CA HIS A 827 -5.77 -16.71 -8.66
C HIS A 827 -4.66 -17.02 -9.69
N VAL A 828 -4.18 -16.01 -10.41
CA VAL A 828 -3.05 -16.16 -11.35
C VAL A 828 -1.74 -16.38 -10.60
N THR A 829 -1.43 -15.55 -9.60
CA THR A 829 -0.15 -15.60 -8.90
C THR A 829 0.00 -16.82 -7.99
N VAL A 830 -1.07 -17.25 -7.29
CA VAL A 830 -1.03 -18.47 -6.47
C VAL A 830 -0.93 -19.72 -7.34
N LEU A 831 -1.59 -19.79 -8.51
CA LEU A 831 -1.47 -20.94 -9.41
C LEU A 831 -0.03 -21.11 -9.92
N VAL A 832 0.58 -20.05 -10.45
CA VAL A 832 1.95 -20.09 -10.98
C VAL A 832 2.97 -20.37 -9.86
N PHE A 833 2.80 -19.72 -8.69
CA PHE A 833 3.71 -19.89 -7.58
C PHE A 833 3.64 -21.30 -6.97
N SER A 834 2.43 -21.84 -6.74
CA SER A 834 2.25 -23.16 -6.12
C SER A 834 2.72 -24.30 -7.01
N TRP A 835 2.60 -24.14 -8.34
CA TRP A 835 3.15 -25.08 -9.32
C TRP A 835 4.68 -25.09 -9.27
N TYR A 836 5.31 -23.90 -9.23
CA TYR A 836 6.77 -23.74 -9.19
C TYR A 836 7.39 -24.22 -7.87
N THR A 837 6.75 -23.96 -6.72
CA THR A 837 7.32 -24.34 -5.42
C THR A 837 7.25 -25.84 -5.15
N THR A 838 6.25 -26.53 -5.67
CA THR A 838 6.05 -27.96 -5.39
C THR A 838 6.97 -28.86 -6.20
N GLN A 839 7.46 -28.40 -7.36
CA GLN A 839 8.51 -29.07 -8.14
C GLN A 839 9.80 -29.33 -7.35
N GLN A 840 10.02 -28.58 -6.28
CA GLN A 840 11.29 -28.50 -5.58
C GLN A 840 11.18 -28.92 -4.10
N LEU A 841 10.00 -29.44 -3.70
CA LEU A 841 9.70 -30.01 -2.37
C LEU A 841 10.14 -29.12 -1.18
N PHE A 842 9.70 -27.85 -1.15
CA PHE A 842 10.09 -26.92 -0.09
C PHE A 842 9.28 -27.06 1.21
N PRO A 843 9.94 -27.06 2.40
CA PRO A 843 9.26 -27.16 3.69
C PRO A 843 8.26 -26.02 3.94
N ILE A 844 8.60 -24.81 3.49
CA ILE A 844 7.77 -23.60 3.61
C ILE A 844 6.42 -23.75 2.88
N ALA A 845 6.36 -24.53 1.79
CA ALA A 845 5.14 -24.71 1.01
C ALA A 845 4.05 -25.44 1.81
N VAL A 846 4.44 -26.32 2.73
CA VAL A 846 3.50 -27.09 3.57
C VAL A 846 2.71 -26.19 4.51
N TRP A 847 3.38 -25.20 5.11
CA TRP A 847 2.72 -24.15 5.90
C TRP A 847 1.76 -23.30 5.06
N PHE A 848 2.09 -23.02 3.79
CA PHE A 848 1.19 -22.29 2.89
C PHE A 848 -0.06 -23.10 2.54
N CYS A 849 0.09 -24.39 2.25
CA CYS A 849 -1.02 -25.31 2.02
C CYS A 849 -1.94 -25.36 3.26
N LEU A 850 -1.38 -25.58 4.45
CA LEU A 850 -2.17 -25.67 5.69
C LEU A 850 -2.96 -24.39 5.97
N MET A 851 -2.29 -23.22 5.95
CA MET A 851 -2.96 -21.95 6.25
C MET A 851 -4.04 -21.63 5.21
N ASN A 852 -3.81 -21.95 3.93
CA ASN A 852 -4.81 -21.74 2.89
C ASN A 852 -6.03 -22.67 3.09
N PHE A 853 -5.82 -23.97 3.32
CA PHE A 853 -6.91 -24.91 3.60
C PHE A 853 -7.75 -24.49 4.82
N ALA A 854 -7.08 -24.06 5.90
CA ALA A 854 -7.76 -23.63 7.11
C ALA A 854 -8.66 -22.41 6.86
N VAL A 855 -8.16 -21.38 6.16
CA VAL A 855 -8.95 -20.17 5.86
C VAL A 855 -10.01 -20.44 4.78
N HIS A 856 -9.71 -21.24 3.75
CA HIS A 856 -10.64 -21.58 2.68
C HIS A 856 -11.80 -22.46 3.18
N SER A 857 -11.58 -23.30 4.21
CA SER A 857 -12.66 -24.05 4.85
C SER A 857 -13.76 -23.11 5.37
N VAL A 858 -13.39 -22.05 6.09
CA VAL A 858 -14.34 -21.08 6.67
C VAL A 858 -14.91 -20.13 5.61
N LEU A 859 -14.08 -19.70 4.65
CA LEU A 859 -14.49 -18.77 3.59
C LEU A 859 -15.54 -19.39 2.65
N TYR A 860 -15.31 -20.61 2.17
CA TYR A 860 -16.23 -21.28 1.25
C TYR A 860 -17.51 -21.73 1.97
N SER A 861 -17.44 -22.18 3.23
CA SER A 861 -18.64 -22.41 4.04
C SER A 861 -19.49 -21.14 4.19
N TYR A 862 -18.88 -19.97 4.40
CA TYR A 862 -19.60 -18.69 4.43
C TYR A 862 -20.28 -18.37 3.09
N PHE A 863 -19.60 -18.58 1.96
CA PHE A 863 -20.18 -18.34 0.64
C PHE A 863 -21.32 -19.33 0.30
N ALA A 864 -21.19 -20.59 0.70
CA ALA A 864 -22.25 -21.60 0.56
C ALA A 864 -23.51 -21.21 1.35
N LEU A 865 -23.36 -20.86 2.63
CA LEU A 865 -24.47 -20.42 3.50
C LEU A 865 -25.15 -19.16 2.95
N ARG A 866 -24.37 -18.22 2.40
CA ARG A 866 -24.91 -16.99 1.78
C ARG A 866 -25.64 -17.29 0.46
N ALA A 867 -25.18 -18.25 -0.34
CA ALA A 867 -25.86 -18.69 -1.55
C ALA A 867 -27.24 -19.32 -1.23
N MET A 868 -27.35 -20.02 -0.10
CA MET A 868 -28.59 -20.59 0.46
C MET A 868 -29.51 -19.56 1.16
N LYS A 869 -29.18 -18.26 1.10
CA LYS A 869 -29.94 -17.14 1.71
C LYS A 869 -29.99 -17.14 3.26
N PHE A 870 -29.10 -17.86 3.95
CA PHE A 870 -28.99 -17.72 5.40
C PHE A 870 -28.49 -16.31 5.77
N LYS A 871 -29.13 -15.69 6.76
CA LYS A 871 -28.75 -14.37 7.29
C LYS A 871 -27.62 -14.53 8.30
N ILE A 872 -26.39 -14.39 7.83
CA ILE A 872 -25.18 -14.50 8.67
C ILE A 872 -24.85 -13.12 9.29
N PRO A 873 -24.56 -13.03 10.61
CA PRO A 873 -24.13 -11.79 11.24
C PRO A 873 -22.87 -11.20 10.61
N ARG A 874 -22.84 -9.86 10.43
CA ARG A 874 -21.68 -9.12 9.90
C ARG A 874 -20.34 -9.40 10.62
N PRO A 875 -20.31 -9.65 11.95
CA PRO A 875 -19.07 -10.00 12.64
C PRO A 875 -18.38 -11.24 12.08
N VAL A 876 -19.14 -12.26 11.63
CA VAL A 876 -18.58 -13.50 11.06
C VAL A 876 -17.79 -13.19 9.78
N ALA A 877 -18.35 -12.36 8.89
CA ALA A 877 -17.64 -11.92 7.69
C ALA A 877 -16.36 -11.12 8.03
N MET A 878 -16.38 -10.35 9.11
CA MET A 878 -15.22 -9.58 9.58
C MET A 878 -14.14 -10.50 10.17
N THR A 879 -14.53 -11.54 10.92
CA THR A 879 -13.62 -12.57 11.44
C THR A 879 -12.90 -13.31 10.31
N ILE A 880 -13.61 -13.63 9.21
CA ILE A 880 -13.00 -14.27 8.03
C ILE A 880 -11.97 -13.33 7.39
N THR A 881 -12.27 -12.05 7.24
CA THR A 881 -11.31 -11.08 6.71
C THR A 881 -10.09 -10.90 7.64
N ILE A 882 -10.30 -10.93 8.96
CA ILE A 882 -9.20 -10.93 9.94
C ILE A 882 -8.36 -12.21 9.80
N ALA A 883 -8.98 -13.38 9.64
CA ALA A 883 -8.27 -14.63 9.42
C ALA A 883 -7.45 -14.61 8.11
N GLN A 884 -7.97 -14.03 7.03
CA GLN A 884 -7.24 -13.81 5.79
C GLN A 884 -6.03 -12.86 5.97
N LEU A 885 -6.16 -11.79 6.76
CA LEU A 885 -5.05 -10.88 7.05
C LEU A 885 -4.00 -11.52 7.96
N LEU A 886 -4.44 -12.30 8.96
CA LEU A 886 -3.55 -13.08 9.82
C LEU A 886 -2.81 -14.16 9.02
N GLN A 887 -3.44 -14.78 8.02
CA GLN A 887 -2.77 -15.69 7.07
C GLN A 887 -1.66 -14.97 6.31
N MET A 888 -1.87 -13.72 5.86
CA MET A 888 -0.81 -12.97 5.18
C MET A 888 0.36 -12.62 6.10
N ALA A 889 0.07 -12.23 7.35
CA ALA A 889 1.09 -11.96 8.36
C ALA A 889 1.86 -13.23 8.77
N GLY A 890 1.14 -14.36 8.94
CA GLY A 890 1.72 -15.67 9.21
C GLY A 890 2.62 -16.14 8.06
N GLY A 891 2.18 -15.97 6.81
CA GLY A 891 3.01 -16.24 5.63
C GLY A 891 4.31 -15.43 5.59
N LEU A 892 4.27 -14.14 5.98
CA LEU A 892 5.48 -13.33 6.11
C LEU A 892 6.40 -13.79 7.25
N TYR A 893 5.83 -14.21 8.39
CA TYR A 893 6.58 -14.70 9.54
C TYR A 893 7.30 -16.03 9.24
N VAL A 894 6.62 -16.99 8.59
CA VAL A 894 7.22 -18.27 8.17
C VAL A 894 8.41 -18.03 7.24
N ASN A 895 8.24 -17.17 6.23
CA ASN A 895 9.33 -16.79 5.31
C ASN A 895 10.48 -16.07 6.02
N TRP A 896 10.18 -15.17 6.97
CA TRP A 896 11.20 -14.46 7.75
C TRP A 896 11.98 -15.40 8.67
N SER A 897 11.31 -16.39 9.27
CA SER A 897 11.94 -17.39 10.12
C SER A 897 12.94 -18.23 9.31
N ALA A 898 12.55 -18.70 8.12
CA ALA A 898 13.47 -19.38 7.20
C ALA A 898 14.65 -18.49 6.78
N TYR A 899 14.39 -17.23 6.45
CA TYR A 899 15.44 -16.27 6.08
C TYR A 899 16.41 -16.01 7.24
N SER A 900 15.89 -15.88 8.46
CA SER A 900 16.68 -15.65 9.67
C SER A 900 17.54 -16.85 10.04
N ALA A 901 17.05 -18.08 9.81
CA ALA A 901 17.85 -19.29 9.99
C ALA A 901 19.05 -19.31 9.05
N ILE A 902 18.82 -19.04 7.75
CA ILE A 902 19.89 -18.96 6.72
C ILE A 902 20.89 -17.84 7.04
N SER A 903 20.42 -16.65 7.44
CA SER A 903 21.31 -15.51 7.74
C SER A 903 22.14 -15.70 9.01
N SER A 904 21.71 -16.60 9.91
CA SER A 904 22.44 -16.92 11.14
C SER A 904 23.41 -18.09 10.97
N GLY A 905 23.62 -18.58 9.74
CA GLY A 905 24.52 -19.68 9.43
C GLY A 905 23.99 -21.07 9.78
N ARG A 906 22.69 -21.22 10.06
CA ARG A 906 22.05 -22.51 10.37
C ARG A 906 21.56 -23.20 9.07
N HIS A 907 21.65 -24.53 9.02
CA HIS A 907 21.27 -25.31 7.83
C HIS A 907 19.77 -25.22 7.57
N CYS A 908 19.39 -24.83 6.34
CA CYS A 908 18.01 -24.71 5.91
C CYS A 908 17.92 -24.99 4.41
N ASP A 909 17.15 -26.00 4.00
CA ASP A 909 17.07 -26.45 2.59
C ASP A 909 16.23 -25.53 1.70
N SER A 910 15.65 -24.48 2.28
CA SER A 910 14.84 -23.50 1.55
C SER A 910 15.71 -22.53 0.73
N LYS A 911 15.54 -22.54 -0.60
CA LYS A 911 16.29 -21.63 -1.49
C LYS A 911 15.92 -20.16 -1.25
N ILE A 912 16.93 -19.30 -1.05
CA ILE A 912 16.76 -17.87 -0.77
C ILE A 912 15.99 -17.10 -1.85
N GLY A 913 16.09 -17.52 -3.12
CA GLY A 913 15.34 -16.93 -4.22
C GLY A 913 13.82 -17.12 -4.06
N ILE A 914 13.40 -18.27 -3.56
CA ILE A 914 11.99 -18.64 -3.42
C ILE A 914 11.39 -18.00 -2.18
N ILE A 915 12.16 -17.89 -1.09
CA ILE A 915 11.80 -17.10 0.09
C ILE A 915 11.53 -15.64 -0.30
N LYS A 916 12.39 -15.04 -1.14
CA LYS A 916 12.22 -13.65 -1.61
C LYS A 916 10.97 -13.48 -2.48
N ILE A 917 10.70 -14.40 -3.41
CA ILE A 917 9.49 -14.36 -4.26
C ILE A 917 8.23 -14.54 -3.40
N SER A 918 8.26 -15.46 -2.45
CA SER A 918 7.17 -15.74 -1.52
C SER A 918 6.87 -14.53 -0.61
N MET A 919 7.90 -13.90 -0.04
CA MET A 919 7.76 -12.67 0.74
C MET A 919 7.09 -11.55 -0.09
N PHE A 920 7.52 -11.39 -1.34
CA PHE A 920 6.91 -10.40 -2.24
C PHE A 920 5.44 -10.71 -2.52
N MET A 921 5.11 -11.97 -2.80
CA MET A 921 3.74 -12.41 -3.04
C MET A 921 2.82 -12.11 -1.84
N TYR A 922 3.20 -12.54 -0.63
CA TYR A 922 2.41 -12.29 0.58
C TYR A 922 2.33 -10.80 0.96
N ALA A 923 3.41 -10.04 0.80
CA ALA A 923 3.40 -8.60 0.98
C ALA A 923 2.43 -7.92 -0.01
N SER A 924 2.39 -8.38 -1.26
CA SER A 924 1.50 -7.84 -2.29
C SER A 924 0.02 -8.08 -1.93
N TYR A 925 -0.35 -9.27 -1.44
CA TYR A 925 -1.71 -9.58 -1.00
C TYR A 925 -2.16 -8.77 0.23
N GLY A 926 -1.24 -8.39 1.11
CA GLY A 926 -1.51 -7.50 2.25
C GLY A 926 -1.65 -6.02 1.86
N LEU A 927 -0.87 -5.56 0.87
CA LEU A 927 -0.83 -4.16 0.43
C LEU A 927 -1.96 -3.77 -0.53
N PHE A 928 -2.36 -4.67 -1.44
CA PHE A 928 -3.39 -4.36 -2.46
C PHE A 928 -4.80 -4.09 -1.90
N PRO A 929 -5.32 -4.79 -0.88
CA PRO A 929 -6.60 -4.42 -0.24
C PRO A 929 -6.54 -3.03 0.38
N ILE A 930 -5.39 -2.66 0.96
CA ILE A 930 -5.15 -1.32 1.52
C ILE A 930 -5.16 -0.29 0.39
N ALA A 931 -4.45 -0.54 -0.72
CA ALA A 931 -4.47 0.31 -1.91
C ALA A 931 -5.85 0.39 -2.60
N HIS A 932 -6.65 -0.68 -2.59
CA HIS A 932 -7.98 -0.73 -3.21
C HIS A 932 -9.05 -0.01 -2.38
N VAL A 933 -8.97 -0.10 -1.04
CA VAL A 933 -9.81 0.67 -0.11
C VAL A 933 -9.52 2.18 -0.26
N TRP A 934 -8.25 2.53 -0.47
CA TRP A 934 -7.85 3.88 -0.80
C TRP A 934 -8.29 4.36 -2.18
N GLY A 935 -8.17 3.52 -3.22
CA GLY A 935 -8.64 3.84 -4.56
C GLY A 935 -10.13 4.15 -4.62
N ARG A 936 -10.95 3.45 -3.82
CA ARG A 936 -12.40 3.72 -3.68
C ARG A 936 -12.70 4.99 -2.87
N LEU A 937 -11.88 5.34 -1.88
CA LEU A 937 -12.04 6.55 -1.07
C LEU A 937 -11.72 7.84 -1.84
N PHE A 938 -10.89 7.78 -2.90
CA PHE A 938 -10.38 8.97 -3.59
C PHE A 938 -10.88 9.17 -5.04
N GLY A 939 -11.68 8.26 -5.60
CA GLY A 939 -12.23 8.44 -6.96
C GLY A 939 -11.17 8.55 -8.05
N LEU A 940 -10.03 7.86 -7.87
CA LEU A 940 -8.87 7.83 -8.77
C LEU A 940 -8.68 6.44 -9.39
N SER A 941 -9.76 5.79 -9.81
CA SER A 941 -9.73 4.43 -10.38
C SER A 941 -9.10 4.33 -11.77
N LYS A 942 -8.36 5.34 -12.24
CA LYS A 942 -7.71 5.35 -13.58
C LYS A 942 -6.23 5.75 -13.58
N VAL A 943 -5.66 6.20 -12.46
CA VAL A 943 -4.28 6.73 -12.42
C VAL A 943 -3.28 5.72 -11.84
N VAL A 944 -3.75 4.72 -11.10
CA VAL A 944 -2.90 3.70 -10.44
C VAL A 944 -2.50 2.57 -11.40
N GLU A 945 -3.06 2.50 -12.61
CA GLU A 945 -2.73 1.44 -13.60
C GLU A 945 -1.43 1.68 -14.39
N LEU A 946 -0.74 2.82 -14.20
CA LEU A 946 0.44 3.18 -15.00
C LEU A 946 1.76 3.32 -14.21
N GLY A 947 1.73 3.19 -12.87
CA GLY A 947 2.91 3.40 -12.03
C GLY A 947 3.70 2.13 -11.67
N ASP A 948 3.04 0.97 -11.63
CA ASP A 948 3.55 -0.15 -10.82
C ASP A 948 4.30 -1.24 -11.60
N THR A 949 4.31 -1.19 -12.94
CA THR A 949 5.08 -2.14 -13.77
C THR A 949 6.50 -1.65 -14.11
N ALA A 950 6.79 -0.36 -13.89
CA ALA A 950 8.02 0.26 -14.36
C ALA A 950 9.25 0.00 -13.47
N PHE A 951 9.06 -0.30 -12.17
CA PHE A 951 10.17 -0.27 -11.21
C PHE A 951 10.82 -1.63 -10.93
N ILE A 952 10.14 -2.76 -11.22
CA ILE A 952 10.63 -4.11 -10.86
C ILE A 952 11.36 -4.80 -12.04
N VAL A 953 11.12 -4.36 -13.28
CA VAL A 953 11.71 -4.96 -14.49
C VAL A 953 13.13 -4.46 -14.80
N LEU A 954 13.56 -3.32 -14.22
CA LEU A 954 14.80 -2.64 -14.62
C LEU A 954 16.10 -3.21 -14.04
N ARG A 955 16.06 -4.26 -13.19
CA ARG A 955 17.27 -4.71 -12.48
C ARG A 955 17.87 -6.04 -12.93
N LYS A 956 17.19 -6.92 -13.68
CA LYS A 956 17.74 -8.25 -14.02
C LYS A 956 17.23 -8.84 -15.35
N LYS A 957 17.86 -8.47 -16.48
CA LYS A 957 18.26 -9.32 -17.63
C LYS A 957 18.45 -8.45 -18.90
N LYS A 958 19.64 -8.50 -19.51
CA LYS A 958 19.88 -8.11 -20.92
C LYS A 958 19.09 -9.11 -21.81
N LEU A 959 18.51 -8.64 -22.95
CA LEU A 959 17.51 -9.26 -23.86
C LEU A 959 16.03 -9.02 -23.43
N THR A 960 15.11 -8.34 -24.14
CA THR A 960 15.01 -7.81 -25.53
C THR A 960 13.95 -6.66 -25.52
N TYR A 961 14.38 -5.39 -25.45
CA TYR A 961 13.50 -4.25 -25.06
C TYR A 961 12.83 -3.45 -26.19
N TRP A 962 13.10 -3.76 -27.45
CA TRP A 962 12.48 -3.06 -28.59
C TRP A 962 10.95 -3.12 -28.60
N LYS A 963 10.37 -4.22 -28.10
CA LYS A 963 8.92 -4.40 -28.01
C LYS A 963 8.26 -3.39 -27.07
N VAL A 964 8.98 -2.92 -26.05
CA VAL A 964 8.47 -1.96 -25.05
C VAL A 964 8.42 -0.55 -25.64
N THR A 965 9.50 -0.12 -26.30
CA THR A 965 9.53 1.19 -27.00
C THR A 965 8.49 1.24 -28.10
N PHE A 966 8.31 0.15 -28.87
CA PHE A 966 7.27 0.06 -29.90
C PHE A 966 5.86 0.10 -29.31
N LEU A 967 5.62 -0.58 -28.17
CA LEU A 967 4.35 -0.50 -27.44
C LEU A 967 4.03 0.93 -27.00
N PHE A 968 5.01 1.70 -26.49
CA PHE A 968 4.81 3.10 -26.14
C PHE A 968 4.45 3.98 -27.35
N VAL A 969 5.08 3.75 -28.50
CA VAL A 969 4.75 4.45 -29.74
C VAL A 969 3.32 4.13 -30.20
N VAL A 970 2.92 2.86 -30.20
CA VAL A 970 1.56 2.44 -30.56
C VAL A 970 0.53 3.07 -29.61
N ILE A 971 0.79 3.03 -28.30
CA ILE A 971 -0.08 3.66 -27.29
C ILE A 971 -0.17 5.17 -27.53
N TYR A 972 0.94 5.86 -27.79
CA TYR A 972 0.95 7.30 -28.05
C TYR A 972 0.14 7.67 -29.31
N LEU A 973 0.28 6.92 -30.40
CA LEU A 973 -0.50 7.13 -31.62
C LEU A 973 -1.99 6.86 -31.42
N LEU A 974 -2.35 5.80 -30.67
CA LEU A 974 -3.74 5.53 -30.28
C LEU A 974 -4.30 6.64 -29.37
N LEU A 975 -3.50 7.14 -28.42
CA LEU A 975 -3.88 8.25 -27.57
C LEU A 975 -4.11 9.53 -28.37
N ILE A 976 -3.29 9.85 -29.37
CA ILE A 976 -3.54 10.97 -30.29
C ILE A 976 -4.87 10.76 -31.01
N TYR A 977 -5.09 9.59 -31.61
CA TYR A 977 -6.30 9.29 -32.36
C TYR A 977 -7.57 9.40 -31.50
N PHE A 978 -7.59 8.75 -30.33
CA PHE A 978 -8.73 8.77 -29.42
C PHE A 978 -8.92 10.14 -28.76
N SER A 979 -7.85 10.84 -28.38
CA SER A 979 -7.96 12.16 -27.75
C SER A 979 -8.46 13.22 -28.71
N GLN A 980 -8.05 13.17 -29.98
CA GLN A 980 -8.59 14.05 -31.02
C GLN A 980 -10.07 13.76 -31.27
N ARG A 981 -10.46 12.49 -31.40
CA ARG A 981 -11.86 12.08 -31.59
C ARG A 981 -12.73 12.44 -30.39
N TRP A 982 -12.20 12.31 -29.18
CA TRP A 982 -12.88 12.71 -27.94
C TRP A 982 -13.02 14.23 -27.79
N MET A 983 -12.04 15.00 -28.25
CA MET A 983 -12.08 16.46 -28.21
C MET A 983 -12.95 17.08 -29.30
N GLN A 984 -13.22 16.38 -30.43
CA GLN A 984 -14.10 16.89 -31.49
C GLN A 984 -15.44 17.39 -30.94
N THR A 985 -16.06 16.63 -30.04
CA THR A 985 -17.39 16.90 -29.47
C THR A 985 -17.40 17.86 -28.26
N ARG A 986 -16.24 18.31 -27.75
CA ARG A 986 -16.15 19.11 -26.51
C ARG A 986 -15.62 20.54 -26.73
N ARG A 987 -15.85 21.48 -25.80
CA ARG A 987 -15.26 22.83 -25.88
C ARG A 987 -13.79 22.82 -25.44
N ALA A 988 -12.97 23.70 -26.00
CA ALA A 988 -11.54 23.81 -25.67
C ALA A 988 -11.31 24.15 -24.19
N PHE A 989 -10.37 23.46 -23.54
CA PHE A 989 -10.05 23.71 -22.14
C PHE A 989 -9.13 24.94 -21.97
N LYS A 990 -9.46 25.83 -21.03
CA LYS A 990 -8.60 26.95 -20.62
C LYS A 990 -7.53 26.45 -19.64
N LEU A 991 -6.40 25.94 -20.15
CA LEU A 991 -5.32 25.30 -19.36
C LEU A 991 -4.06 26.18 -19.21
N ARG A 992 -4.19 27.51 -19.27
CA ARG A 992 -3.04 28.43 -19.31
C ARG A 992 -2.08 28.28 -18.14
N ALA A 993 -2.58 28.29 -16.90
CA ALA A 993 -1.76 28.13 -15.71
C ALA A 993 -1.10 26.74 -15.65
N SER A 994 -1.84 25.69 -16.02
CA SER A 994 -1.29 24.32 -16.09
C SER A 994 -0.18 24.19 -17.13
N LEU A 995 -0.35 24.85 -18.28
CA LEU A 995 0.66 24.90 -19.34
C LEU A 995 1.90 25.70 -18.92
N ALA A 996 1.72 26.82 -18.21
CA ALA A 996 2.83 27.61 -17.68
C ALA A 996 3.67 26.80 -16.66
N VAL A 997 3.01 26.10 -15.73
CA VAL A 997 3.68 25.23 -14.74
C VAL A 997 4.35 24.03 -15.41
N TRP A 998 3.71 23.44 -16.41
CA TRP A 998 4.26 22.34 -17.17
C TRP A 998 5.54 22.76 -17.92
N ASN A 999 5.49 23.86 -18.65
CA ASN A 999 6.65 24.39 -19.37
C ASN A 999 7.76 24.86 -18.43
N TRP A 1000 7.45 25.45 -17.27
CA TRP A 1000 8.46 25.78 -16.26
C TRP A 1000 9.14 24.53 -15.69
N SER A 1001 8.38 23.46 -15.45
CA SER A 1001 8.95 22.19 -14.97
C SER A 1001 9.91 21.58 -15.99
N LEU A 1002 9.54 21.56 -17.27
CA LEU A 1002 10.40 21.04 -18.35
C LEU A 1002 11.62 21.95 -18.58
N ALA A 1003 11.45 23.27 -18.49
CA ALA A 1003 12.56 24.22 -18.56
C ALA A 1003 13.57 24.01 -17.43
N LEU A 1004 13.11 23.93 -16.17
CA LEU A 1004 13.98 23.69 -15.01
C LEU A 1004 14.70 22.35 -15.12
N PHE A 1005 13.99 21.29 -15.52
CA PHE A 1005 14.60 19.99 -15.81
C PHE A 1005 15.73 20.10 -16.83
N SER A 1006 15.48 20.79 -17.94
CA SER A 1006 16.49 21.01 -18.99
C SER A 1006 17.69 21.83 -18.50
N ILE A 1007 17.47 22.90 -17.70
CA ILE A 1007 18.55 23.72 -17.13
C ILE A 1007 19.44 22.90 -16.18
N PHE A 1008 18.84 22.12 -15.28
CA PHE A 1008 19.60 21.25 -14.37
C PHE A 1008 20.36 20.16 -15.14
N GLY A 1009 19.74 19.62 -16.19
CA GLY A 1009 20.39 18.68 -17.09
C GLY A 1009 21.63 19.28 -17.76
N VAL A 1010 21.55 20.49 -18.32
CA VAL A 1010 22.71 21.20 -18.90
C VAL A 1010 23.78 21.47 -17.85
N TYR A 1011 23.40 22.01 -16.69
CA TYR A 1011 24.33 22.31 -15.60
C TYR A 1011 25.15 21.07 -15.17
N ARG A 1012 24.58 19.87 -15.30
CA ARG A 1012 25.27 18.63 -14.94
C ARG A 1012 26.03 17.97 -16.09
N PHE A 1013 25.50 17.97 -17.31
CA PHE A 1013 26.13 17.34 -18.48
C PHE A 1013 27.27 18.18 -19.06
N LEU A 1014 27.12 19.51 -19.08
CA LEU A 1014 28.04 20.42 -19.77
C LEU A 1014 29.45 20.40 -19.17
N PRO A 1015 29.65 20.47 -17.83
CA PRO A 1015 31.00 20.47 -17.27
C PRO A 1015 31.76 19.15 -17.52
N ALA A 1016 31.07 18.01 -17.53
CA ALA A 1016 31.68 16.71 -17.79
C ALA A 1016 32.22 16.63 -19.23
N ILE A 1017 31.40 16.99 -20.21
CA ILE A 1017 31.81 16.98 -21.63
C ILE A 1017 32.92 18.00 -21.90
N ILE A 1018 32.90 19.17 -21.25
CA ILE A 1018 33.98 20.16 -21.37
C ILE A 1018 35.29 19.61 -20.79
N SER A 1019 35.23 18.98 -19.61
CA SER A 1019 36.40 18.35 -18.98
C SER A 1019 36.99 17.25 -19.87
N GLU A 1020 36.16 16.39 -20.44
CA GLU A 1020 36.59 15.33 -21.37
C GLU A 1020 37.24 15.93 -22.62
N TRP A 1021 36.61 16.95 -23.22
CA TRP A 1021 37.15 17.60 -24.42
C TRP A 1021 38.51 18.25 -24.12
N GLN A 1022 38.62 19.01 -23.04
CA GLN A 1022 39.88 19.68 -22.68
C GLN A 1022 41.01 18.68 -22.37
N THR A 1023 40.68 17.51 -21.82
CA THR A 1023 41.68 16.52 -21.38
C THR A 1023 42.08 15.56 -22.49
N TYR A 1024 41.13 15.05 -23.26
CA TYR A 1024 41.34 13.94 -24.20
C TYR A 1024 41.02 14.30 -25.67
N GLY A 1025 40.52 15.50 -25.92
CA GLY A 1025 40.15 15.97 -27.25
C GLY A 1025 38.76 15.54 -27.71
N PHE A 1026 38.27 16.16 -28.79
CA PHE A 1026 36.91 15.96 -29.28
C PHE A 1026 36.62 14.53 -29.74
N GLU A 1027 37.58 13.86 -30.42
CA GLU A 1027 37.40 12.49 -30.91
C GLU A 1027 37.14 11.50 -29.76
N TYR A 1028 37.79 11.70 -28.61
CA TYR A 1028 37.57 10.89 -27.41
C TYR A 1028 36.12 11.01 -26.91
N THR A 1029 35.59 12.24 -26.82
CA THR A 1029 34.21 12.47 -26.35
C THR A 1029 33.13 11.81 -27.22
N VAL A 1030 33.46 11.53 -28.50
CA VAL A 1030 32.54 10.99 -29.52
C VAL A 1030 32.66 9.46 -29.64
N CYS A 1031 33.79 8.87 -29.25
CA CYS A 1031 34.07 7.45 -29.48
C CYS A 1031 34.29 6.61 -28.22
N ASP A 1032 34.60 7.22 -27.07
CA ASP A 1032 34.80 6.51 -25.81
C ASP A 1032 33.56 6.58 -24.88
N ASN A 1033 33.10 5.42 -24.42
CA ASN A 1033 31.97 5.30 -23.50
C ASN A 1033 32.40 5.19 -22.03
N THR A 1034 33.71 5.16 -21.73
CA THR A 1034 34.23 4.85 -20.39
C THR A 1034 33.62 5.76 -19.34
N GLU A 1035 33.52 7.07 -19.56
CA GLU A 1035 32.91 7.97 -18.59
C GLU A 1035 31.37 7.81 -18.49
N ALA A 1036 30.69 7.49 -19.59
CA ALA A 1036 29.24 7.22 -19.57
C ALA A 1036 28.89 5.94 -18.78
N VAL A 1037 29.82 5.00 -18.68
CA VAL A 1037 29.68 3.73 -17.95
C VAL A 1037 30.21 3.84 -16.50
N THR A 1038 31.30 4.55 -16.28
CA THR A 1038 32.00 4.61 -14.98
C THR A 1038 31.54 5.78 -14.11
N ASN A 1039 31.02 6.87 -14.69
CA ASN A 1039 30.53 8.02 -13.96
C ASN A 1039 29.01 7.89 -13.71
N PRO A 1040 28.58 7.39 -12.53
CA PRO A 1040 27.17 7.12 -12.25
C PRO A 1040 26.29 8.38 -12.34
N MET A 1041 26.88 9.59 -12.28
CA MET A 1041 26.15 10.83 -12.50
C MET A 1041 25.74 11.00 -13.97
N ILE A 1042 26.64 10.77 -14.92
CA ILE A 1042 26.33 10.87 -16.35
C ILE A 1042 25.32 9.80 -16.74
N SER A 1043 25.49 8.56 -16.27
CA SER A 1043 24.55 7.47 -16.52
C SER A 1043 23.16 7.76 -15.92
N PHE A 1044 23.10 8.33 -14.72
CA PHE A 1044 21.84 8.71 -14.08
C PHE A 1044 21.10 9.78 -14.87
N TRP A 1045 21.78 10.87 -15.26
CA TRP A 1045 21.15 11.95 -16.01
C TRP A 1045 20.80 11.55 -17.46
N ALA A 1046 21.56 10.66 -18.09
CA ALA A 1046 21.21 10.06 -19.39
C ALA A 1046 19.92 9.25 -19.30
N CYS A 1047 19.78 8.42 -18.25
CA CYS A 1047 18.57 7.64 -17.99
C CYS A 1047 17.36 8.55 -17.73
N LEU A 1048 17.55 9.58 -16.90
CA LEU A 1048 16.51 10.57 -16.59
C LEU A 1048 16.06 11.34 -17.84
N PHE A 1049 17.00 11.67 -18.74
CA PHE A 1049 16.70 12.25 -20.05
C PHE A 1049 15.89 11.28 -20.92
N GLY A 1050 16.23 10.00 -20.96
CA GLY A 1050 15.43 8.97 -21.65
C GLY A 1050 13.98 8.93 -21.15
N PHE A 1051 13.77 8.97 -19.82
CA PHE A 1051 12.44 9.04 -19.23
C PHE A 1051 11.71 10.35 -19.54
N SER A 1052 12.43 11.47 -19.62
CA SER A 1052 11.83 12.77 -19.96
C SER A 1052 11.14 12.75 -21.32
N LYS A 1053 11.63 11.94 -22.29
CA LYS A 1053 10.99 11.80 -23.62
C LYS A 1053 9.60 11.19 -23.58
N VAL A 1054 9.31 10.35 -22.58
CA VAL A 1054 7.94 9.86 -22.33
C VAL A 1054 7.07 10.95 -21.69
N VAL A 1055 7.65 11.76 -20.80
CA VAL A 1055 6.95 12.88 -20.15
C VAL A 1055 6.61 13.99 -21.16
N GLU A 1056 7.52 14.29 -22.09
CA GLU A 1056 7.36 15.28 -23.18
C GLU A 1056 6.19 14.93 -24.12
N LEU A 1057 5.75 13.67 -24.20
CA LEU A 1057 4.52 13.29 -24.92
C LEU A 1057 3.27 14.01 -24.36
N GLY A 1058 3.33 14.51 -23.13
CA GLY A 1058 2.31 15.35 -22.51
C GLY A 1058 2.05 16.66 -23.26
N ASP A 1059 3.02 17.18 -24.02
CA ASP A 1059 2.85 18.41 -24.82
C ASP A 1059 1.74 18.25 -25.86
N THR A 1060 1.70 17.08 -26.50
CA THR A 1060 0.66 16.72 -27.47
C THR A 1060 -0.72 16.70 -26.82
N ALA A 1061 -0.83 16.26 -25.56
CA ALA A 1061 -2.09 16.26 -24.83
C ALA A 1061 -2.58 17.69 -24.56
N PHE A 1062 -1.70 18.62 -24.18
CA PHE A 1062 -2.08 20.03 -23.99
C PHE A 1062 -2.54 20.69 -25.30
N ILE A 1063 -1.90 20.38 -26.44
CA ILE A 1063 -2.31 20.87 -27.76
C ILE A 1063 -3.72 20.38 -28.11
N VAL A 1064 -3.98 19.08 -27.95
CA VAL A 1064 -5.28 18.46 -28.26
C VAL A 1064 -6.40 18.97 -27.33
N LEU A 1065 -6.14 19.05 -26.02
CA LEU A 1065 -7.11 19.56 -25.04
C LEU A 1065 -7.49 21.04 -25.25
N ARG A 1066 -6.61 21.81 -25.89
CA ARG A 1066 -6.86 23.20 -26.28
C ARG A 1066 -7.51 23.34 -27.66
N LYS A 1067 -7.84 22.24 -28.34
CA LYS A 1067 -8.33 22.20 -29.73
C LYS A 1067 -7.39 22.89 -30.73
N LYS A 1068 -6.09 22.89 -30.47
CA LYS A 1068 -5.10 23.36 -31.44
C LYS A 1068 -4.79 22.24 -32.44
N LYS A 1069 -4.57 22.59 -33.72
CA LYS A 1069 -4.27 21.62 -34.78
C LYS A 1069 -2.94 20.93 -34.49
N LEU A 1070 -2.93 19.60 -34.36
CA LEU A 1070 -1.68 18.86 -34.17
C LEU A 1070 -0.93 18.81 -35.51
N VAL A 1071 0.26 19.40 -35.56
CA VAL A 1071 1.11 19.44 -36.76
C VAL A 1071 1.84 18.11 -36.91
N PHE A 1072 2.01 17.63 -38.15
CA PHE A 1072 2.72 16.38 -38.45
C PHE A 1072 4.12 16.33 -37.81
N LEU A 1073 4.89 17.41 -38.00
CA LEU A 1073 6.24 17.55 -37.46
C LEU A 1073 6.31 17.32 -35.94
N HIS A 1074 5.32 17.78 -35.17
CA HIS A 1074 5.33 17.69 -33.72
C HIS A 1074 5.28 16.22 -33.24
N TRP A 1075 4.26 15.46 -33.66
CA TRP A 1075 4.14 14.07 -33.22
C TRP A 1075 5.18 13.16 -33.88
N TYR A 1076 5.60 13.46 -35.12
CA TYR A 1076 6.66 12.72 -35.82
C TYR A 1076 8.00 12.82 -35.07
N HIS A 1077 8.41 14.03 -34.68
CA HIS A 1077 9.60 14.28 -33.87
C HIS A 1077 9.55 13.55 -32.52
N HIS A 1078 8.45 13.65 -31.78
CA HIS A 1078 8.31 12.99 -30.47
C HIS A 1078 8.39 11.45 -30.54
N VAL A 1079 7.85 10.83 -31.60
CA VAL A 1079 7.97 9.37 -31.81
C VAL A 1079 9.41 8.98 -32.15
N THR A 1080 10.03 9.69 -33.08
CA THR A 1080 11.35 9.32 -33.61
C THR A 1080 12.47 9.58 -32.60
N VAL A 1081 12.44 10.69 -31.84
CA VAL A 1081 13.40 10.93 -30.74
C VAL A 1081 13.25 9.93 -29.61
N LEU A 1082 12.03 9.51 -29.25
CA LEU A 1082 11.80 8.50 -28.21
C LEU A 1082 12.45 7.15 -28.59
N VAL A 1083 12.24 6.72 -29.84
CA VAL A 1083 12.83 5.47 -30.36
C VAL A 1083 14.34 5.54 -30.40
N TYR A 1084 14.90 6.64 -30.94
CA TYR A 1084 16.35 6.83 -31.03
C TYR A 1084 17.01 6.86 -29.64
N THR A 1085 16.51 7.72 -28.73
CA THR A 1085 17.09 7.92 -27.40
C THR A 1085 17.12 6.63 -26.59
N TRP A 1086 16.03 5.86 -26.60
CA TRP A 1086 15.94 4.61 -25.84
C TRP A 1086 16.90 3.55 -26.38
N TYR A 1087 17.07 3.51 -27.71
CA TYR A 1087 18.03 2.63 -28.33
C TYR A 1087 19.48 3.02 -28.00
N SER A 1088 19.84 4.29 -28.16
CA SER A 1088 21.20 4.77 -27.90
C SER A 1088 21.63 4.61 -26.42
N ILE A 1089 20.71 4.81 -25.47
CA ILE A 1089 20.97 4.56 -24.03
C ILE A 1089 21.15 3.05 -23.77
N GLN A 1090 20.32 2.19 -24.37
CA GLN A 1090 20.45 0.74 -24.22
C GLN A 1090 21.81 0.23 -24.70
N GLN A 1091 22.32 0.81 -25.79
CA GLN A 1091 23.61 0.45 -26.38
C GLN A 1091 24.78 1.22 -25.76
N CYS A 1092 24.54 2.12 -24.80
CA CYS A 1092 25.57 2.96 -24.16
C CYS A 1092 26.47 3.68 -25.17
N THR A 1093 25.91 4.16 -26.29
CA THR A 1093 26.74 4.75 -27.36
C THR A 1093 27.28 6.12 -26.95
N PRO A 1094 28.59 6.40 -27.12
CA PRO A 1094 29.19 7.68 -26.74
C PRO A 1094 28.56 8.89 -27.43
N THR A 1095 28.12 8.77 -28.68
CA THR A 1095 27.41 9.84 -29.42
C THR A 1095 26.10 10.29 -28.75
N CYS A 1096 25.54 9.47 -27.85
CA CYS A 1096 24.36 9.82 -27.07
C CYS A 1096 24.64 10.98 -26.09
N LYS A 1097 25.87 11.12 -25.56
CA LYS A 1097 26.26 12.22 -24.66
C LYS A 1097 26.01 13.58 -25.29
N TRP A 1098 26.48 13.74 -26.53
CA TRP A 1098 26.30 14.95 -27.34
C TRP A 1098 24.84 15.18 -27.75
N PHE A 1099 24.12 14.12 -28.09
CA PHE A 1099 22.68 14.18 -28.38
C PHE A 1099 21.88 14.74 -27.19
N ILE A 1100 22.14 14.23 -25.97
CA ILE A 1100 21.49 14.64 -24.73
C ILE A 1100 21.80 16.11 -24.43
N LEU A 1101 23.07 16.51 -24.47
CA LEU A 1101 23.50 17.86 -24.14
C LEU A 1101 22.86 18.90 -25.07
N MET A 1102 22.94 18.70 -26.39
CA MET A 1102 22.38 19.65 -27.35
C MET A 1102 20.86 19.81 -27.19
N ASN A 1103 20.16 18.69 -26.99
CA ASN A 1103 18.71 18.70 -26.79
C ASN A 1103 18.33 19.45 -25.51
N LEU A 1104 19.01 19.18 -24.38
CA LEU A 1104 18.78 19.87 -23.11
C LEU A 1104 19.04 21.39 -23.22
N MET A 1105 20.08 21.81 -23.94
CA MET A 1105 20.35 23.23 -24.15
C MET A 1105 19.21 23.93 -24.89
N VAL A 1106 18.76 23.39 -26.02
CA VAL A 1106 17.67 24.01 -26.79
C VAL A 1106 16.34 23.97 -26.03
N HIS A 1107 16.04 22.87 -25.33
CA HIS A 1107 14.79 22.72 -24.58
C HIS A 1107 14.74 23.62 -23.34
N SER A 1108 15.90 23.94 -22.73
CA SER A 1108 15.97 24.90 -21.63
C SER A 1108 15.47 26.30 -22.04
N VAL A 1109 15.87 26.77 -23.22
CA VAL A 1109 15.48 28.09 -23.75
C VAL A 1109 14.06 28.05 -24.31
N MET A 1110 13.73 27.02 -25.09
CA MET A 1110 12.43 26.86 -25.74
C MET A 1110 11.29 26.77 -24.71
N TYR A 1111 11.40 25.91 -23.69
CA TYR A 1111 10.35 25.78 -22.69
C TYR A 1111 10.23 27.00 -21.78
N SER A 1112 11.35 27.68 -21.47
CA SER A 1112 11.33 28.96 -20.74
C SER A 1112 10.53 30.02 -21.50
N TYR A 1113 10.76 30.13 -22.81
CA TYR A 1113 10.00 31.02 -23.69
C TYR A 1113 8.50 30.68 -23.72
N PHE A 1114 8.15 29.39 -23.83
CA PHE A 1114 6.74 28.95 -23.79
C PHE A 1114 6.07 29.18 -22.43
N ALA A 1115 6.82 29.06 -21.33
CA ALA A 1115 6.32 29.32 -19.98
C ALA A 1115 6.01 30.82 -19.76
N LEU A 1116 6.94 31.69 -20.14
CA LEU A 1116 6.78 33.15 -20.08
C LEU A 1116 5.64 33.64 -20.96
N THR A 1117 5.49 33.07 -22.16
CA THR A 1117 4.37 33.42 -23.06
C THR A 1117 3.02 32.95 -22.50
N ALA A 1118 2.97 31.79 -21.84
CA ALA A 1118 1.76 31.31 -21.15
C ALA A 1118 1.35 32.21 -19.96
N MET A 1119 2.29 32.96 -19.39
CA MET A 1119 2.08 33.96 -18.33
C MET A 1119 1.75 35.38 -18.87
N LYS A 1120 1.61 35.55 -20.19
CA LYS A 1120 1.33 36.82 -20.89
C LYS A 1120 2.46 37.87 -20.88
N PHE A 1121 3.70 37.46 -20.64
CA PHE A 1121 4.83 38.35 -20.90
C PHE A 1121 4.99 38.54 -22.41
N LYS A 1122 5.11 39.80 -22.85
CA LYS A 1122 5.39 40.14 -24.26
C LYS A 1122 6.89 39.99 -24.50
N ILE A 1123 7.29 38.93 -25.19
CA ILE A 1123 8.69 38.68 -25.55
C ILE A 1123 8.94 39.20 -26.98
N PRO A 1124 10.07 39.87 -27.24
CA PRO A 1124 10.41 40.34 -28.59
C PRO A 1124 10.59 39.19 -29.58
N ARG A 1125 10.24 39.43 -30.85
CA ARG A 1125 10.32 38.43 -31.93
C ARG A 1125 11.75 37.94 -32.20
N SER A 1126 12.76 38.73 -31.87
CA SER A 1126 14.17 38.35 -31.97
C SER A 1126 14.51 37.10 -31.15
N VAL A 1127 13.92 36.94 -29.96
CA VAL A 1127 14.13 35.77 -29.11
C VAL A 1127 13.50 34.52 -29.73
N ALA A 1128 12.32 34.65 -30.35
CA ALA A 1128 11.70 33.54 -31.07
C ALA A 1128 12.55 33.10 -32.28
N MET A 1129 13.10 34.05 -33.03
CA MET A 1129 14.03 33.75 -34.14
C MET A 1129 15.30 33.05 -33.65
N ALA A 1130 15.89 33.53 -32.54
CA ALA A 1130 17.07 32.91 -31.93
C ALA A 1130 16.83 31.45 -31.50
N ILE A 1131 15.63 31.13 -30.98
CA ILE A 1131 15.26 29.74 -30.62
C ILE A 1131 15.20 28.85 -31.87
N THR A 1132 14.59 29.33 -32.96
CA THR A 1132 14.53 28.57 -34.22
C THR A 1132 15.92 28.37 -34.82
N THR A 1133 16.78 29.40 -34.78
CA THR A 1133 18.19 29.27 -35.19
C THR A 1133 18.92 28.23 -34.32
N ALA A 1134 18.74 28.24 -33.01
CA ALA A 1134 19.32 27.25 -32.11
C ALA A 1134 18.83 25.81 -32.39
N GLN A 1135 17.56 25.63 -32.76
CA GLN A 1135 16.99 24.35 -33.17
C GLN A 1135 17.61 23.82 -34.47
N LEU A 1136 17.84 24.69 -35.46
CA LEU A 1136 18.49 24.32 -36.71
C LEU A 1136 19.97 23.97 -36.49
N LEU A 1137 20.68 24.77 -35.67
CA LEU A 1137 22.08 24.50 -35.31
C LEU A 1137 22.24 23.17 -34.56
N GLN A 1138 21.29 22.78 -33.71
CA GLN A 1138 21.29 21.47 -33.05
C GLN A 1138 21.28 20.32 -34.08
N MET A 1139 20.57 20.45 -35.20
CA MET A 1139 20.52 19.40 -36.23
C MET A 1139 21.84 19.27 -36.98
N VAL A 1140 22.46 20.41 -37.32
CA VAL A 1140 23.78 20.45 -37.97
C VAL A 1140 24.86 19.89 -37.04
N GLY A 1141 24.83 20.26 -35.75
CA GLY A 1141 25.73 19.71 -34.74
C GLY A 1141 25.57 18.20 -34.56
N GLY A 1142 24.32 17.70 -34.59
CA GLY A 1142 24.02 16.27 -34.59
C GLY A 1142 24.59 15.52 -35.78
N LEU A 1143 24.50 16.07 -36.99
CA LEU A 1143 25.10 15.50 -38.20
C LEU A 1143 26.63 15.47 -38.12
N TYR A 1144 27.25 16.55 -37.63
CA TYR A 1144 28.71 16.64 -37.48
C TYR A 1144 29.28 15.60 -36.50
N VAL A 1145 28.67 15.43 -35.32
CA VAL A 1145 29.09 14.44 -34.32
C VAL A 1145 29.05 13.02 -34.89
N ASN A 1146 27.97 12.67 -35.61
CA ASN A 1146 27.83 11.37 -36.23
C ASN A 1146 28.78 11.16 -37.42
N TRP A 1147 29.01 12.20 -38.25
CA TRP A 1147 29.99 12.15 -39.33
C TRP A 1147 31.41 11.93 -38.80
N ARG A 1148 31.79 12.60 -37.70
CA ARG A 1148 33.08 12.37 -37.05
C ARG A 1148 33.22 10.97 -36.47
N ALA A 1149 32.18 10.45 -35.80
CA ALA A 1149 32.18 9.06 -35.33
C ALA A 1149 32.38 8.07 -36.50
N TYR A 1150 31.69 8.29 -37.63
CA TYR A 1150 31.85 7.46 -38.83
C TYR A 1150 33.25 7.57 -39.45
N GLY A 1151 33.82 8.77 -39.51
CA GLY A 1151 35.18 8.99 -40.03
C GLY A 1151 36.26 8.27 -39.21
N VAL A 1152 36.11 8.18 -37.88
CA VAL A 1152 37.02 7.41 -37.02
C VAL A 1152 36.91 5.90 -37.30
N ILE A 1153 35.69 5.38 -37.44
CA ILE A 1153 35.43 3.97 -37.78
C ILE A 1153 35.96 3.63 -39.18
N ALA A 1154 35.73 4.51 -40.18
CA ALA A 1154 36.20 4.32 -41.55
C ALA A 1154 37.73 4.41 -41.66
N GLY A 1155 38.38 5.17 -40.79
CA GLY A 1155 39.84 5.25 -40.66
C GLY A 1155 40.48 4.09 -39.90
N GLY A 1156 39.74 3.04 -39.55
CA GLY A 1156 40.26 1.84 -38.88
C GLY A 1156 40.54 1.98 -37.38
N ARG A 1157 40.09 3.05 -36.73
CA ARG A 1157 40.27 3.29 -35.29
C ARG A 1157 39.05 2.82 -34.48
N HIS A 1158 39.28 2.26 -33.29
CA HIS A 1158 38.22 1.73 -32.43
C HIS A 1158 37.29 2.83 -31.90
N CYS A 1159 35.98 2.60 -31.97
CA CYS A 1159 34.94 3.52 -31.49
C CYS A 1159 33.78 2.68 -30.93
N ASP A 1160 33.34 2.97 -29.70
CA ASP A 1160 32.24 2.22 -29.04
C ASP A 1160 30.85 2.50 -29.66
N THR A 1161 30.79 3.39 -30.63
CA THR A 1161 29.54 3.74 -31.33
C THR A 1161 29.23 2.73 -32.44
N ILE A 1162 28.08 2.07 -32.34
CA ILE A 1162 27.60 1.09 -33.33
C ILE A 1162 27.15 1.80 -34.62
N THR A 1163 27.50 1.26 -35.79
CA THR A 1163 27.13 1.79 -37.13
C THR A 1163 25.62 1.95 -37.32
N TRP A 1164 24.81 1.03 -36.79
CA TRP A 1164 23.34 1.13 -36.81
C TRP A 1164 22.82 2.37 -36.07
N ASN A 1165 23.45 2.76 -34.96
CA ASN A 1165 23.08 3.96 -34.22
C ASN A 1165 23.40 5.23 -35.00
N ILE A 1166 24.53 5.24 -35.74
CA ILE A 1166 24.92 6.34 -36.64
C ILE A 1166 23.89 6.46 -37.77
N GLN A 1167 23.53 5.35 -38.43
CA GLN A 1167 22.52 5.35 -39.50
C GLN A 1167 21.16 5.87 -39.04
N MET A 1168 20.66 5.39 -37.89
CA MET A 1168 19.40 5.86 -37.31
C MET A 1168 19.45 7.35 -36.94
N SER A 1169 20.57 7.83 -36.40
CA SER A 1169 20.77 9.23 -36.05
C SER A 1169 20.79 10.13 -37.29
N LEU A 1170 21.50 9.72 -38.35
CA LEU A 1170 21.58 10.44 -39.62
C LEU A 1170 20.21 10.55 -40.29
N ILE A 1171 19.45 9.45 -40.35
CA ILE A 1171 18.08 9.44 -40.90
C ILE A 1171 17.19 10.39 -40.11
N MET A 1172 17.25 10.34 -38.77
CA MET A 1172 16.46 11.22 -37.91
C MET A 1172 16.81 12.70 -38.12
N TYR A 1173 18.09 13.08 -38.01
CA TYR A 1173 18.52 14.48 -38.17
C TYR A 1173 18.28 15.01 -39.59
N ALA A 1174 18.54 14.22 -40.63
CA ALA A 1174 18.26 14.61 -42.02
C ALA A 1174 16.76 14.80 -42.27
N SER A 1175 15.91 13.91 -41.71
CA SER A 1175 14.45 14.05 -41.84
C SER A 1175 13.93 15.33 -41.19
N TYR A 1176 14.49 15.73 -40.04
CA TYR A 1176 14.07 16.95 -39.35
C TYR A 1176 14.55 18.20 -40.06
N TRP A 1177 15.81 18.21 -40.52
CA TRP A 1177 16.36 19.34 -41.27
C TRP A 1177 15.53 19.62 -42.53
N LEU A 1178 15.20 18.56 -43.29
CA LEU A 1178 14.36 18.68 -44.49
C LEU A 1178 12.94 19.15 -44.17
N LEU A 1179 12.31 18.62 -43.11
CA LEU A 1179 10.97 19.04 -42.70
C LEU A 1179 10.93 20.48 -42.18
N PHE A 1180 11.99 20.98 -41.54
CA PHE A 1180 12.11 22.37 -41.11
C PHE A 1180 12.40 23.30 -42.31
N ALA A 1181 13.28 22.92 -43.22
CA ALA A 1181 13.59 23.68 -44.44
C ALA A 1181 12.35 23.86 -45.34
N VAL A 1182 11.57 22.79 -45.55
CA VAL A 1182 10.30 22.85 -46.30
C VAL A 1182 9.26 23.75 -45.61
N LEU A 1183 9.26 23.81 -44.28
CA LEU A 1183 8.35 24.68 -43.54
C LEU A 1183 8.73 26.17 -43.65
N GLU A 1184 10.04 26.46 -43.69
CA GLU A 1184 10.55 27.82 -43.89
C GLU A 1184 10.36 28.30 -45.34
N GLU A 1185 10.58 27.44 -46.35
CA GLU A 1185 10.26 27.77 -47.74
C GLU A 1185 8.78 28.13 -47.93
N LEU A 1186 7.85 27.41 -47.28
CA LEU A 1186 6.42 27.76 -47.29
C LEU A 1186 6.11 29.11 -46.63
N ILE A 1187 6.92 29.57 -45.68
CA ILE A 1187 6.78 30.88 -45.02
C ILE A 1187 7.39 31.98 -45.91
N VAL A 1188 8.56 31.75 -46.47
CA VAL A 1188 9.24 32.69 -47.39
C VAL A 1188 8.44 32.87 -48.68
N ILE A 1189 7.91 31.78 -49.25
CA ILE A 1189 7.01 31.81 -50.42
C ILE A 1189 5.70 32.53 -50.09
N LYS A 1190 5.12 32.35 -48.89
CA LYS A 1190 3.93 33.13 -48.46
C LYS A 1190 4.21 34.61 -48.20
N ILE A 1191 5.45 34.97 -47.86
CA ILE A 1191 5.88 36.37 -47.73
C ILE A 1191 6.09 36.97 -49.13
N PHE A 1192 6.68 36.23 -50.06
CA PHE A 1192 6.87 36.66 -51.45
C PHE A 1192 5.54 36.77 -52.23
N LEU A 1193 4.61 35.83 -52.02
CA LEU A 1193 3.28 35.81 -52.64
C LEU A 1193 2.30 36.81 -52.00
N LYS A 1194 2.66 37.47 -50.89
CA LYS A 1194 1.82 38.53 -50.29
C LYS A 1194 1.79 39.81 -51.13
N ASN A 1195 2.61 39.90 -52.19
CA ASN A 1195 2.63 41.02 -53.12
C ASN A 1195 1.83 40.79 -54.43
N SER A 1196 1.11 39.67 -54.60
CA SER A 1196 0.22 39.46 -55.75
C SER A 1196 -1.24 39.35 -55.31
N ALA A 1197 -2.07 40.27 -55.83
CA ALA A 1197 -3.39 40.66 -55.30
C ALA A 1197 -4.58 39.76 -55.71
N GLU A 1198 -4.40 38.50 -56.09
CA GLU A 1198 -5.48 37.69 -56.70
C GLU A 1198 -5.68 36.28 -56.09
N VAL A 1199 -5.82 36.14 -54.77
CA VAL A 1199 -6.28 34.86 -54.18
C VAL A 1199 -7.33 35.05 -53.08
N ASP A 1200 -8.33 35.90 -53.34
CA ASP A 1200 -9.29 36.34 -52.33
C ASP A 1200 -10.62 35.55 -52.25
N LYS A 1201 -10.70 34.34 -52.87
CA LYS A 1201 -11.87 33.45 -52.73
C LYS A 1201 -11.62 32.04 -52.19
N ALA A 1202 -10.38 31.67 -51.87
CA ALA A 1202 -10.04 30.38 -51.23
C ALA A 1202 -9.55 30.50 -49.77
N SER A 1203 -9.49 31.70 -49.21
CA SER A 1203 -8.72 32.01 -47.98
C SER A 1203 -9.48 31.90 -46.65
N ARG A 1204 -10.74 31.44 -46.63
CA ARG A 1204 -11.51 31.28 -45.37
C ARG A 1204 -11.13 30.05 -44.54
N TRP A 1205 -10.14 29.26 -45.00
CA TRP A 1205 -9.62 28.06 -44.33
C TRP A 1205 -8.12 28.09 -44.04
N GLN A 1206 -7.49 29.23 -43.70
CA GLN A 1206 -6.09 29.16 -43.23
C GLN A 1206 -5.56 30.33 -42.38
N TYR A 1207 -6.41 30.99 -41.59
CA TYR A 1207 -5.94 31.82 -40.47
C TYR A 1207 -5.58 30.94 -39.27
N SER A 1208 -4.42 30.28 -39.31
CA SER A 1208 -3.89 29.48 -38.19
C SER A 1208 -2.37 29.50 -38.10
N VAL A 1209 -1.77 30.68 -38.20
CA VAL A 1209 -0.36 30.88 -37.84
C VAL A 1209 -0.16 32.01 -36.81
N THR A 1210 -1.05 33.01 -36.73
CA THR A 1210 -0.84 34.15 -35.82
C THR A 1210 -1.52 34.04 -34.44
N VAL A 1211 -2.33 33.00 -34.19
CA VAL A 1211 -3.00 32.78 -32.88
C VAL A 1211 -2.36 31.62 -32.10
N TRP A 1212 -1.18 31.17 -32.53
CA TRP A 1212 -0.48 30.09 -31.84
C TRP A 1212 0.18 30.51 -30.52
N TYR A 1213 0.26 31.80 -30.20
CA TYR A 1213 0.78 32.32 -28.92
C TYR A 1213 -0.23 33.18 -28.13
N CYS A 1214 -1.23 32.53 -27.55
CA CYS A 1214 -2.03 33.08 -26.44
C CYS A 1214 -2.67 31.94 -25.63
#